data_AF-A0AAE5LQT2-F1
#
_entry.id   AF-A0AAE5LQT2-F1
#
_cell.length_a   1.000
_cell.length_b   1.000
_cell.length_c   1.000
_cell.angle_alpha   90.00
_cell.angle_beta   90.00
_cell.angle_gamma   90.00
#
_symmetry.space_group_name_H-M   'P 1'
#
loop_
_entity.id
_entity.type
_entity.pdbx_description
1 polymer ?
#
loop_
_entity_poly.entity_id
_entity_poly.type
_entity_poly.pdbx_seq_one_letter_code
_entity_poly.pdbx_strand_id
1 'polypeptide(L)'
;MTLTENLLKFLIKRNYIDENYYEYISYFYEGTLTRADKNFLMNVMYEKDMSFEYKLQKPQFVLDKIEDFQFTRKYILNYKLVDYLIENIEDNYEYEIYYGLLIDQLANESESSFSFIDGYIYCHEINHNTKEIFIKSLCKKWQHMWTYIQLKSNLVTEKMDMFLRDIIKYADIDDIVNMNVNQILTRYISSLPYFLRLVTDEEYNEKIIMILDRLKVVFIEMDKVNHENEILNHIYINDMYEINEDMIYVIMNHYSSDSIYNVRRANYTAIKNSKCEELIKYIDKNINEYIEKVFLKLNANDSEAEKIIIELLNNEDIEVENKNKIISETKFIINNINKVNIHLLWARLIENCKIKISWSNIISYFEHFNKQIDEIVINFLNEENNYLILSKQSLSEISEFDNSVVDSISQKIILCKEITIDAFKELIKSIKEKYTEFEELKDSSEDKINILINQGILILSPENYIMLKNNFKNEHIKLLVNNINEYVEKYEKYELDAEDIKKLLKSEIYMNYKVFIIEHIEDVEIISDNYLVDMIMECIMEIDKIKLKDVILENIIKSDIHLKTKVMLLNKNIDSLDKNITFKLLNVIGGKYSDITNYSSKPLLNNNHENKVLAKNLKNKNYISSWSEEKFGIRINTYQKEK
;
A
#
# COMPACT_ATOMS: atom_id res chain seq x y z
N MET A 1 -44.24 -99.45 31.93
CA MET A 1 -43.80 -98.11 31.48
C MET A 1 -43.70 -97.24 32.72
N THR A 2 -42.49 -97.05 33.21
CA THR A 2 -42.20 -96.28 34.43
C THR A 2 -42.33 -94.79 34.15
N LEU A 3 -42.63 -94.00 35.19
CA LEU A 3 -42.81 -92.54 35.16
C LEU A 3 -41.68 -91.80 34.40
N THR A 4 -40.48 -92.39 34.38
CA THR A 4 -39.28 -91.93 33.68
C THR A 4 -39.40 -91.96 32.15
N GLU A 5 -40.07 -92.94 31.53
CA GLU A 5 -40.22 -93.00 30.07
C GLU A 5 -41.18 -91.92 29.54
N ASN A 6 -42.24 -91.62 30.30
CA ASN A 6 -43.20 -90.59 29.93
C ASN A 6 -42.60 -89.18 30.11
N LEU A 7 -41.79 -88.97 31.15
CA LEU A 7 -41.06 -87.72 31.36
C LEU A 7 -40.02 -87.50 30.24
N LEU A 8 -39.24 -88.52 29.89
CA LEU A 8 -38.25 -88.40 28.81
C LEU A 8 -38.93 -88.08 27.46
N LYS A 9 -40.03 -88.78 27.13
CA LYS A 9 -40.83 -88.47 25.93
C LYS A 9 -41.42 -87.06 25.96
N PHE A 10 -41.86 -86.58 27.12
CA PHE A 10 -42.35 -85.21 27.27
C PHE A 10 -41.25 -84.18 27.02
N LEU A 11 -40.07 -84.39 27.61
CA LEU A 11 -38.91 -83.50 27.45
C LEU A 11 -38.46 -83.45 25.98
N ILE A 12 -38.38 -84.59 25.30
CA ILE A 12 -38.03 -84.66 23.87
C ILE A 12 -39.12 -84.02 23.00
N LYS A 13 -40.41 -84.37 23.18
CA LYS A 13 -41.51 -83.83 22.36
C LYS A 13 -41.72 -82.32 22.50
N ARG A 14 -41.27 -81.74 23.61
CA ARG A 14 -41.38 -80.29 23.89
C ARG A 14 -40.06 -79.56 23.64
N ASN A 15 -39.05 -80.23 23.07
CA ASN A 15 -37.70 -79.70 22.82
C ASN A 15 -36.98 -79.19 24.09
N TYR A 16 -37.28 -79.75 25.27
CA TYR A 16 -36.53 -79.45 26.49
C TYR A 16 -35.21 -80.24 26.59
N ILE A 17 -35.12 -81.36 25.88
CA ILE A 17 -33.94 -82.20 25.74
C ILE A 17 -33.91 -82.71 24.30
N ASP A 18 -32.75 -82.68 23.67
CA ASP A 18 -32.51 -83.14 22.29
C ASP A 18 -31.51 -84.30 22.24
N GLU A 19 -31.01 -84.63 21.06
CA GLU A 19 -29.99 -85.66 20.84
C GLU A 19 -28.63 -85.34 21.48
N ASN A 20 -28.38 -84.07 21.84
CA ASN A 20 -27.17 -83.63 22.50
C ASN A 20 -27.20 -83.88 24.02
N TYR A 21 -28.30 -84.41 24.56
CA TYR A 21 -28.47 -84.64 26.00
C TYR A 21 -27.31 -85.39 26.66
N TYR A 22 -26.84 -86.41 25.95
CA TYR A 22 -25.76 -87.28 26.41
C TYR A 22 -24.46 -86.52 26.62
N GLU A 23 -24.21 -85.44 25.89
CA GLU A 23 -23.02 -84.61 26.02
C GLU A 23 -22.98 -83.82 27.35
N TYR A 24 -24.14 -83.59 27.99
CA TYR A 24 -24.30 -82.82 29.23
C TYR A 24 -24.05 -83.65 30.51
N ILE A 25 -24.35 -84.95 30.48
CA ILE A 25 -24.31 -85.82 31.68
C ILE A 25 -23.17 -86.83 31.66
N SER A 26 -22.47 -86.99 30.52
CA SER A 26 -21.35 -87.92 30.39
C SER A 26 -20.05 -87.34 30.94
N TYR A 27 -19.25 -88.20 31.59
CA TYR A 27 -17.86 -87.89 31.90
C TYR A 27 -17.11 -87.66 30.58
N PHE A 28 -16.54 -86.47 30.43
CA PHE A 28 -15.75 -86.16 29.25
C PHE A 28 -14.41 -86.90 29.29
N TYR A 29 -14.17 -87.68 28.24
CA TYR A 29 -12.86 -88.29 27.98
C TYR A 29 -12.23 -87.55 26.81
N GLU A 30 -11.00 -87.07 27.01
CA GLU A 30 -10.25 -86.32 26.01
C GLU A 30 -9.94 -87.23 24.80
N GLY A 31 -10.28 -86.76 23.60
CA GLY A 31 -10.24 -87.56 22.37
C GLY A 31 -10.14 -86.67 21.13
N THR A 32 -11.19 -86.65 20.30
CA THR A 32 -11.29 -85.72 19.15
C THR A 32 -11.32 -84.26 19.60
N LEU A 33 -12.02 -83.96 20.70
CA LEU A 33 -12.01 -82.64 21.37
C LEU A 33 -11.09 -82.65 22.60
N THR A 34 -10.52 -81.49 22.93
CA THR A 34 -9.84 -81.28 24.21
C THR A 34 -10.80 -80.73 25.26
N ARG A 35 -10.39 -80.72 26.53
CA ARG A 35 -11.24 -80.14 27.60
C ARG A 35 -11.50 -78.65 27.35
N ALA A 36 -10.52 -77.94 26.79
CA ALA A 36 -10.67 -76.54 26.43
C ALA A 36 -11.71 -76.36 25.31
N ASP A 37 -11.64 -77.17 24.26
CA ASP A 37 -12.58 -77.14 23.13
C ASP A 37 -14.02 -77.49 23.57
N LYS A 38 -14.19 -78.53 24.42
CA LYS A 38 -15.51 -78.89 24.98
C LYS A 38 -16.10 -77.76 25.83
N ASN A 39 -15.28 -77.08 26.64
CA ASN A 39 -15.75 -75.94 27.43
C ASN A 39 -16.18 -74.76 26.54
N PHE A 40 -15.53 -74.55 25.39
CA PHE A 40 -15.95 -73.55 24.41
C PHE A 40 -17.33 -73.86 23.86
N LEU A 41 -17.51 -75.07 23.31
CA LEU A 41 -18.80 -75.54 22.80
C LEU A 41 -19.92 -75.48 23.86
N MET A 42 -19.59 -75.80 25.11
CA MET A 42 -20.53 -75.72 26.22
C MET A 42 -20.98 -74.28 26.49
N ASN A 43 -20.08 -73.31 26.40
CA ASN A 43 -20.43 -71.90 26.56
C ASN A 43 -21.21 -71.35 25.36
N VAL A 44 -20.89 -71.79 24.15
CA VAL A 44 -21.68 -71.52 22.94
C VAL A 44 -23.12 -72.02 23.13
N MET A 45 -23.30 -73.25 23.61
CA MET A 45 -24.63 -73.83 23.91
C MET A 45 -25.36 -73.10 25.04
N TYR A 46 -24.64 -72.63 26.06
CA TYR A 46 -25.23 -71.87 27.17
C TYR A 46 -25.40 -70.38 26.88
N GLU A 47 -25.10 -69.93 25.65
CA GLU A 47 -25.13 -68.54 25.25
C GLU A 47 -24.29 -67.63 26.17
N LYS A 48 -23.15 -68.15 26.65
CA LYS A 48 -22.25 -67.46 27.57
C LYS A 48 -21.03 -66.93 26.83
N ASP A 49 -20.78 -65.64 27.02
CA ASP A 49 -19.60 -64.97 26.48
C ASP A 49 -18.32 -65.53 27.11
N MET A 50 -17.25 -65.58 26.32
CA MET A 50 -15.91 -65.90 26.76
C MET A 50 -14.91 -64.87 26.27
N SER A 51 -13.70 -64.90 26.85
CA SER A 51 -12.59 -64.12 26.32
C SER A 51 -12.34 -64.47 24.85
N PHE A 52 -12.13 -63.45 24.02
CA PHE A 52 -11.82 -63.62 22.60
C PHE A 52 -10.51 -64.39 22.38
N GLU A 53 -9.59 -64.35 23.35
CA GLU A 53 -8.30 -65.06 23.36
C GLU A 53 -8.39 -66.48 23.94
N TYR A 54 -9.61 -66.99 24.19
CA TYR A 54 -9.78 -68.33 24.74
C TYR A 54 -9.06 -69.37 23.87
N LYS A 55 -8.19 -70.17 24.49
CA LYS A 55 -7.26 -71.06 23.78
C LYS A 55 -7.97 -72.30 23.25
N LEU A 56 -8.34 -72.27 21.97
CA LEU A 56 -8.75 -73.45 21.21
C LEU A 56 -7.54 -74.27 20.77
N GLN A 57 -7.63 -75.58 20.94
CA GLN A 57 -6.56 -76.51 20.54
C GLN A 57 -6.88 -77.19 19.22
N LYS A 58 -8.16 -77.54 18.98
CA LYS A 58 -8.58 -78.21 17.76
C LYS A 58 -9.81 -77.52 17.13
N PRO A 59 -9.63 -76.36 16.48
CA PRO A 59 -10.73 -75.57 15.90
C PRO A 59 -11.58 -76.35 14.89
N GLN A 60 -10.99 -77.25 14.09
CA GLN A 60 -11.70 -78.10 13.13
C GLN A 60 -12.88 -78.85 13.76
N PHE A 61 -12.62 -79.64 14.82
CA PHE A 61 -13.66 -80.43 15.50
C PHE A 61 -14.64 -79.58 16.31
N VAL A 62 -14.27 -78.33 16.60
CA VAL A 62 -15.19 -77.35 17.21
C VAL A 62 -16.18 -76.87 16.17
N LEU A 63 -15.72 -76.55 14.96
CA LEU A 63 -16.57 -76.13 13.83
C LEU A 63 -17.57 -77.21 13.41
N ASP A 64 -17.16 -78.49 13.43
CA ASP A 64 -18.06 -79.63 13.11
C ASP A 64 -19.29 -79.73 14.04
N LYS A 65 -19.28 -79.03 15.17
CA LYS A 65 -20.34 -79.07 16.20
C LYS A 65 -21.07 -77.73 16.39
N ILE A 66 -20.79 -76.74 15.56
CA ILE A 66 -21.42 -75.42 15.62
C ILE A 66 -22.38 -75.29 14.44
N GLU A 67 -23.59 -74.81 14.69
CA GLU A 67 -24.59 -74.53 13.65
C GLU A 67 -24.42 -73.11 13.09
N ASP A 68 -24.75 -72.92 11.80
CA ASP A 68 -24.61 -71.66 11.05
C ASP A 68 -25.13 -70.44 11.83
N PHE A 69 -26.33 -70.55 12.42
CA PHE A 69 -26.97 -69.43 13.11
C PHE A 69 -26.16 -68.95 14.33
N GLN A 70 -25.30 -69.80 14.91
CA GLN A 70 -24.47 -69.46 16.06
C GLN A 70 -23.35 -68.49 15.68
N PHE A 71 -22.93 -68.44 14.41
CA PHE A 71 -21.98 -67.43 13.91
C PHE A 71 -22.56 -66.01 13.89
N THR A 72 -23.88 -65.87 14.03
CA THR A 72 -24.56 -64.58 14.19
C THR A 72 -24.63 -64.10 15.65
N ARG A 73 -24.02 -64.84 16.59
CA ARG A 73 -24.10 -64.57 18.03
C ARG A 73 -22.74 -64.30 18.67
N LYS A 74 -22.70 -63.37 19.63
CA LYS A 74 -21.44 -62.84 20.21
C LYS A 74 -20.60 -63.88 20.96
N TYR A 75 -21.21 -64.94 21.49
CA TYR A 75 -20.52 -65.97 22.24
C TYR A 75 -19.57 -66.82 21.38
N ILE A 76 -19.68 -66.74 20.04
CA ILE A 76 -18.84 -67.47 19.09
C ILE A 76 -17.50 -66.77 18.81
N LEU A 77 -17.39 -65.50 19.18
CA LEU A 77 -16.27 -64.65 18.81
C LEU A 77 -14.99 -65.11 19.50
N ASN A 78 -14.08 -65.69 18.72
CA ASN A 78 -12.78 -66.17 19.16
C ASN A 78 -11.73 -65.98 18.07
N TYR A 79 -10.58 -65.42 18.42
CA TYR A 79 -9.53 -65.08 17.45
C TYR A 79 -9.02 -66.30 16.69
N LYS A 80 -8.74 -67.40 17.41
CA LYS A 80 -8.22 -68.63 16.81
C LYS A 80 -9.24 -69.35 15.94
N LEU A 81 -10.52 -69.20 16.25
CA LEU A 81 -11.60 -69.71 15.40
C LEU A 81 -11.66 -68.93 14.08
N VAL A 82 -11.54 -67.60 14.13
CA VAL A 82 -11.48 -66.74 12.95
C VAL A 82 -10.26 -67.05 12.09
N ASP A 83 -9.08 -67.20 12.68
CA ASP A 83 -7.86 -67.58 11.94
C ASP A 83 -8.05 -68.90 11.20
N TYR A 84 -8.57 -69.91 11.88
CA TYR A 84 -8.80 -71.22 11.27
C TYR A 84 -9.83 -71.16 10.14
N LEU A 85 -10.90 -70.38 10.29
CA LEU A 85 -11.87 -70.17 9.21
C LEU A 85 -11.22 -69.50 7.99
N ILE A 86 -10.40 -68.47 8.18
CA ILE A 86 -9.72 -67.77 7.10
C ILE A 86 -8.70 -68.68 6.40
N GLU A 87 -7.90 -69.42 7.16
CA GLU A 87 -6.86 -70.31 6.63
C GLU A 87 -7.43 -71.46 5.79
N ASN A 88 -8.69 -71.84 6.00
CA ASN A 88 -9.34 -72.98 5.34
C ASN A 88 -10.57 -72.56 4.50
N ILE A 89 -10.73 -71.26 4.21
CA ILE A 89 -11.93 -70.73 3.53
C ILE A 89 -12.04 -71.23 2.08
N GLU A 90 -10.91 -71.44 1.40
CA GLU A 90 -10.87 -71.93 0.02
C GLU A 90 -11.12 -73.43 -0.08
N ASP A 91 -10.85 -74.17 0.99
CA ASP A 91 -10.91 -75.64 1.02
C ASP A 91 -12.30 -76.17 1.45
N ASN A 92 -13.14 -75.35 2.08
CA ASN A 92 -14.45 -75.75 2.58
C ASN A 92 -15.52 -74.66 2.44
N TYR A 93 -16.54 -74.93 1.62
CA TYR A 93 -17.66 -74.03 1.38
C TYR A 93 -18.48 -73.70 2.65
N GLU A 94 -18.59 -74.62 3.62
CA GLU A 94 -19.27 -74.33 4.88
C GLU A 94 -18.51 -73.28 5.69
N TYR A 95 -17.18 -73.30 5.66
CA TYR A 95 -16.36 -72.33 6.38
C TYR A 95 -16.45 -70.93 5.76
N GLU A 96 -16.63 -70.83 4.45
CA GLU A 96 -16.94 -69.56 3.77
C GLU A 96 -18.26 -68.96 4.28
N ILE A 97 -19.30 -69.79 4.44
CA ILE A 97 -20.59 -69.35 4.99
C ILE A 97 -20.42 -68.90 6.45
N TYR A 98 -19.77 -69.71 7.28
CA TYR A 98 -19.54 -69.40 8.70
C TYR A 98 -18.79 -68.09 8.89
N TYR A 99 -17.74 -67.90 8.10
CA TYR A 99 -16.97 -66.67 8.09
C TYR A 99 -17.81 -65.47 7.61
N GLY A 100 -18.59 -65.63 6.54
CA GLY A 100 -19.49 -64.59 6.04
C GLY A 100 -20.50 -64.12 7.10
N LEU A 101 -21.13 -65.06 7.82
CA LEU A 101 -22.06 -64.77 8.91
C LEU A 101 -21.37 -64.06 10.09
N LEU A 102 -20.13 -64.45 10.39
CA LEU A 102 -19.33 -63.82 11.44
C LEU A 102 -18.99 -62.37 11.08
N ILE A 103 -18.57 -62.10 9.85
CA ILE A 103 -18.28 -60.75 9.37
C ILE A 103 -19.56 -59.89 9.37
N ASP A 104 -20.69 -60.45 8.94
CA ASP A 104 -21.98 -59.75 8.98
C ASP A 104 -22.40 -59.40 10.42
N GLN A 105 -22.12 -60.28 11.39
CA GLN A 105 -22.32 -59.98 12.81
C GLN A 105 -21.42 -58.83 13.28
N LEU A 106 -20.15 -58.78 12.86
CA LEU A 106 -19.21 -57.77 13.31
C LEU A 106 -19.55 -56.37 12.76
N ALA A 107 -20.17 -56.30 11.59
CA ALA A 107 -20.61 -55.08 10.90
C ALA A 107 -21.88 -54.43 11.50
N ASN A 108 -22.04 -54.44 12.84
CA ASN A 108 -23.28 -54.03 13.53
C ASN A 108 -23.15 -52.76 14.39
N GLU A 109 -22.02 -52.04 14.33
CA GLU A 109 -21.72 -50.83 15.12
C GLU A 109 -21.82 -51.00 16.65
N SER A 110 -21.79 -52.24 17.18
CA SER A 110 -21.79 -52.47 18.62
C SER A 110 -20.39 -52.37 19.23
N GLU A 111 -20.30 -51.88 20.46
CA GLU A 111 -19.04 -51.75 21.20
C GLU A 111 -18.33 -53.11 21.39
N SER A 112 -19.11 -54.19 21.59
CA SER A 112 -18.58 -55.55 21.71
C SER A 112 -17.96 -56.05 20.41
N SER A 113 -18.63 -55.84 19.27
CA SER A 113 -18.08 -56.20 17.95
C SER A 113 -16.84 -55.39 17.64
N PHE A 114 -16.85 -54.08 17.94
CA PHE A 114 -15.68 -53.24 17.73
C PHE A 114 -14.51 -53.62 18.63
N SER A 115 -14.76 -53.95 19.90
CA SER A 115 -13.74 -54.47 20.81
C SER A 115 -13.10 -55.76 20.28
N PHE A 116 -13.90 -56.62 19.64
CA PHE A 116 -13.38 -57.80 18.97
C PHE A 116 -12.47 -57.43 17.80
N ILE A 117 -12.91 -56.52 16.92
CA ILE A 117 -12.15 -56.08 15.73
C ILE A 117 -10.82 -55.45 16.14
N ASP A 118 -10.84 -54.47 17.06
CA ASP A 118 -9.63 -53.78 17.56
C ASP A 118 -8.64 -54.77 18.18
N GLY A 119 -9.12 -55.67 19.05
CA GLY A 119 -8.26 -56.67 19.66
C GLY A 119 -7.74 -57.72 18.65
N TYR A 120 -8.55 -58.13 17.66
CA TYR A 120 -8.10 -59.07 16.63
C TYR A 120 -6.98 -58.46 15.79
N ILE A 121 -7.14 -57.21 15.35
CA ILE A 121 -6.13 -56.49 14.57
C ILE A 121 -4.84 -56.29 15.37
N TYR A 122 -4.95 -55.98 16.66
CA TYR A 122 -3.82 -55.84 17.57
C TYR A 122 -3.06 -57.17 17.75
N CYS A 123 -3.76 -58.29 17.98
CA CYS A 123 -3.14 -59.60 18.15
C CYS A 123 -2.45 -60.13 16.88
N HIS A 124 -2.90 -59.70 15.69
CA HIS A 124 -2.42 -60.18 14.39
C HIS A 124 -1.53 -59.17 13.66
N GLU A 125 -0.86 -58.28 14.39
CA GLU A 125 0.03 -57.28 13.79
C GLU A 125 1.12 -57.90 12.89
N ILE A 126 1.55 -59.13 13.20
CA ILE A 126 2.61 -59.88 12.49
C ILE A 126 2.03 -60.90 11.47
N ASN A 127 0.76 -61.33 11.63
CA ASN A 127 0.17 -62.34 10.75
C ASN A 127 -0.58 -61.68 9.57
N HIS A 128 0.19 -61.27 8.56
CA HIS A 128 -0.30 -60.42 7.46
C HIS A 128 -1.45 -61.05 6.66
N ASN A 129 -1.43 -62.36 6.38
CA ASN A 129 -2.42 -63.00 5.51
C ASN A 129 -3.83 -63.03 6.13
N THR A 130 -3.95 -63.47 7.39
CA THR A 130 -5.26 -63.53 8.05
C THR A 130 -5.80 -62.13 8.32
N LYS A 131 -4.93 -61.21 8.73
CA LYS A 131 -5.27 -59.80 8.92
C LYS A 131 -5.77 -59.14 7.63
N GLU A 132 -5.11 -59.38 6.50
CA GLU A 132 -5.51 -58.86 5.19
C GLU A 132 -6.92 -59.31 4.81
N ILE A 133 -7.18 -60.63 4.83
CA ILE A 133 -8.49 -61.19 4.46
C ILE A 133 -9.58 -60.68 5.40
N PHE A 134 -9.27 -60.56 6.70
CA PHE A 134 -10.20 -60.05 7.70
C PHE A 134 -10.60 -58.60 7.44
N ILE A 135 -9.62 -57.71 7.27
CA ILE A 135 -9.87 -56.28 7.01
C ILE A 135 -10.57 -56.08 5.68
N LYS A 136 -10.15 -56.80 4.63
CA LYS A 136 -10.79 -56.76 3.31
C LYS A 136 -12.27 -57.13 3.41
N SER A 137 -12.58 -58.21 4.12
CA SER A 137 -13.97 -58.70 4.29
C SER A 137 -14.83 -57.73 5.09
N LEU A 138 -14.27 -57.16 6.17
CA LEU A 138 -14.94 -56.15 6.98
C LEU A 138 -15.28 -54.89 6.17
N CYS A 139 -14.30 -54.32 5.45
CA CYS A 139 -14.49 -53.12 4.65
C CYS A 139 -15.57 -53.31 3.56
N LYS A 140 -15.61 -54.49 2.94
CA LYS A 140 -16.62 -54.85 1.94
C LYS A 140 -18.05 -54.90 2.50
N LYS A 141 -18.21 -55.35 3.74
CA LYS A 141 -19.52 -55.51 4.39
C LYS A 141 -19.97 -54.27 5.15
N TRP A 142 -19.04 -53.55 5.77
CA TRP A 142 -19.34 -52.46 6.68
C TRP A 142 -19.01 -51.09 6.06
N GLN A 143 -19.91 -50.58 5.23
CA GLN A 143 -19.74 -49.26 4.57
C GLN A 143 -19.58 -48.10 5.57
N HIS A 144 -20.14 -48.21 6.78
CA HIS A 144 -20.00 -47.19 7.82
C HIS A 144 -18.78 -47.38 8.73
N MET A 145 -17.89 -48.33 8.44
CA MET A 145 -16.75 -48.67 9.28
C MET A 145 -15.88 -47.45 9.61
N TRP A 146 -15.44 -46.70 8.59
CA TRP A 146 -14.61 -45.51 8.83
C TRP A 146 -15.36 -44.43 9.61
N THR A 147 -16.65 -44.23 9.31
CA THR A 147 -17.51 -43.28 10.04
C THR A 147 -17.59 -43.64 11.53
N TYR A 148 -17.75 -44.93 11.84
CA TYR A 148 -17.76 -45.42 13.21
C TYR A 148 -16.40 -45.22 13.89
N ILE A 149 -15.31 -45.60 13.22
CA ILE A 149 -13.94 -45.44 13.71
C ILE A 149 -13.69 -43.97 14.08
N GLN A 150 -13.97 -43.03 13.18
CA GLN A 150 -13.65 -41.63 13.43
C GLN A 150 -14.58 -40.95 14.46
N LEU A 151 -15.88 -41.28 14.47
CA LEU A 151 -16.87 -40.51 15.25
C LEU A 151 -17.40 -41.20 16.51
N LYS A 152 -17.32 -42.54 16.60
CA LYS A 152 -17.99 -43.32 17.67
C LYS A 152 -17.05 -44.22 18.47
N SER A 153 -15.88 -44.57 17.93
CA SER A 153 -15.01 -45.59 18.53
C SER A 153 -14.26 -45.16 19.80
N ASN A 154 -14.14 -43.85 20.05
CA ASN A 154 -13.30 -43.27 21.13
C ASN A 154 -11.83 -43.72 21.09
N LEU A 155 -11.31 -44.12 19.93
CA LEU A 155 -9.91 -44.46 19.75
C LEU A 155 -8.99 -43.24 19.88
N VAL A 156 -7.74 -43.49 20.27
CA VAL A 156 -6.66 -42.50 20.15
C VAL A 156 -6.16 -42.42 18.71
N THR A 157 -5.58 -41.28 18.33
CA THR A 157 -5.12 -41.01 16.97
C THR A 157 -4.18 -42.08 16.42
N GLU A 158 -3.24 -42.58 17.22
CA GLU A 158 -2.29 -43.61 16.78
C GLU A 158 -3.00 -44.89 16.33
N LYS A 159 -4.09 -45.27 17.00
CA LYS A 159 -4.89 -46.43 16.60
C LYS A 159 -5.70 -46.14 15.35
N MET A 160 -6.29 -44.94 15.21
CA MET A 160 -6.99 -44.55 13.99
C MET A 160 -6.06 -44.61 12.77
N ASP A 161 -4.81 -44.18 12.94
CA ASP A 161 -3.78 -44.22 11.91
C ASP A 161 -3.42 -45.66 11.50
N MET A 162 -3.34 -46.59 12.47
CA MET A 162 -3.17 -48.01 12.18
C MET A 162 -4.34 -48.55 11.35
N PHE A 163 -5.58 -48.25 11.74
CA PHE A 163 -6.77 -48.65 10.98
C PHE A 163 -6.76 -48.06 9.57
N LEU A 164 -6.48 -46.77 9.41
CA LEU A 164 -6.42 -46.12 8.10
C LEU A 164 -5.39 -46.80 7.20
N ARG A 165 -4.18 -47.01 7.72
CA ARG A 165 -3.09 -47.67 6.99
C ARG A 165 -3.49 -49.07 6.53
N ASP A 166 -4.07 -49.86 7.43
CA ASP A 166 -4.44 -51.24 7.11
C ASP A 166 -5.64 -51.29 6.12
N ILE A 167 -6.60 -50.38 6.24
CA ILE A 167 -7.69 -50.22 5.27
C ILE A 167 -7.14 -49.90 3.88
N ILE A 168 -6.24 -48.91 3.77
CA ILE A 168 -5.61 -48.51 2.50
C ILE A 168 -4.85 -49.69 1.87
N LYS A 169 -4.10 -50.44 2.67
CA LYS A 169 -3.31 -51.59 2.19
C LYS A 169 -4.18 -52.76 1.74
N TYR A 170 -5.16 -53.17 2.54
CA TYR A 170 -5.82 -54.47 2.37
C TYR A 170 -7.22 -54.41 1.72
N ALA A 171 -7.97 -53.32 1.86
CA ALA A 171 -9.32 -53.23 1.30
C ALA A 171 -9.31 -52.98 -0.22
N ASP A 172 -10.35 -53.40 -0.94
CA ASP A 172 -10.50 -53.07 -2.36
C ASP A 172 -10.83 -51.59 -2.55
N ILE A 173 -10.36 -50.99 -3.66
CA ILE A 173 -10.51 -49.54 -3.91
C ILE A 173 -11.99 -49.13 -3.92
N ASP A 174 -12.86 -49.94 -4.54
CA ASP A 174 -14.30 -49.66 -4.59
C ASP A 174 -14.92 -49.61 -3.19
N ASP A 175 -14.50 -50.50 -2.28
CA ASP A 175 -15.00 -50.55 -0.92
C ASP A 175 -14.52 -49.35 -0.10
N ILE A 176 -13.25 -48.93 -0.26
CA ILE A 176 -12.71 -47.71 0.37
C ILE A 176 -13.52 -46.48 -0.07
N VAL A 177 -13.81 -46.37 -1.37
CA VAL A 177 -14.61 -45.26 -1.91
C VAL A 177 -16.05 -45.30 -1.37
N ASN A 178 -16.66 -46.49 -1.30
CA ASN A 178 -18.00 -46.66 -0.71
C ASN A 178 -18.03 -46.33 0.79
N MET A 179 -16.93 -46.55 1.51
CA MET A 179 -16.81 -46.21 2.93
C MET A 179 -16.72 -44.71 3.21
N ASN A 180 -16.50 -43.88 2.19
CA ASN A 180 -16.40 -42.42 2.32
C ASN A 180 -17.78 -41.73 2.48
N VAL A 181 -18.58 -42.21 3.43
CA VAL A 181 -19.90 -41.66 3.73
C VAL A 181 -19.74 -40.23 4.24
N ASN A 182 -20.53 -39.30 3.70
CA ASN A 182 -20.50 -37.86 4.03
C ASN A 182 -19.11 -37.21 3.91
N GLN A 183 -18.23 -37.75 3.04
CA GLN A 183 -16.84 -37.29 2.85
C GLN A 183 -15.97 -37.36 4.12
N ILE A 184 -16.35 -38.18 5.11
CA ILE A 184 -15.66 -38.25 6.40
C ILE A 184 -14.22 -38.76 6.21
N LEU A 185 -14.02 -39.78 5.38
CA LEU A 185 -12.69 -40.32 5.06
C LEU A 185 -11.85 -39.30 4.28
N THR A 186 -12.43 -38.68 3.24
CA THR A 186 -11.76 -37.62 2.46
C THR A 186 -11.30 -36.48 3.36
N ARG A 187 -12.15 -35.99 4.28
CA ARG A 187 -11.80 -34.90 5.20
C ARG A 187 -10.69 -35.29 6.15
N TYR A 188 -10.71 -36.51 6.69
CA TYR A 188 -9.64 -36.98 7.58
C TYR A 188 -8.30 -37.03 6.85
N ILE A 189 -8.25 -37.63 5.66
CA ILE A 189 -7.03 -37.71 4.85
C ILE A 189 -6.53 -36.30 4.48
N SER A 190 -7.44 -35.43 4.05
CA SER A 190 -7.16 -34.05 3.64
C SER A 190 -6.52 -33.21 4.74
N SER A 191 -6.90 -33.44 6.00
CA SER A 191 -6.39 -32.73 7.19
C SER A 191 -5.37 -33.56 7.98
N LEU A 192 -4.66 -34.49 7.35
CA LEU A 192 -3.65 -35.31 8.02
C LEU A 192 -2.25 -34.90 7.55
N PRO A 193 -1.53 -34.02 8.29
CA PRO A 193 -0.23 -33.49 7.85
C PRO A 193 0.76 -34.60 7.50
N TYR A 194 0.78 -35.65 8.30
CA TYR A 194 1.73 -36.74 8.19
C TYR A 194 1.24 -37.91 7.32
N PHE A 195 0.22 -37.71 6.48
CA PHE A 195 -0.32 -38.77 5.61
C PHE A 195 0.76 -39.51 4.83
N LEU A 196 1.71 -38.80 4.21
CA LEU A 196 2.80 -39.41 3.46
C LEU A 196 3.75 -40.26 4.31
N ARG A 197 3.87 -39.98 5.62
CA ARG A 197 4.64 -40.80 6.58
C ARG A 197 3.84 -42.01 7.06
N LEU A 198 2.52 -42.00 6.90
CA LEU A 198 1.64 -43.12 7.25
C LEU A 198 1.62 -44.18 6.14
N VAL A 199 1.81 -43.77 4.88
CA VAL A 199 1.81 -44.64 3.69
C VAL A 199 3.19 -44.74 3.04
N THR A 200 4.15 -45.36 3.74
CA THR A 200 5.55 -45.47 3.28
C THR A 200 5.85 -46.64 2.34
N ASP A 201 4.91 -47.57 2.19
CA ASP A 201 5.15 -48.82 1.47
C ASP A 201 4.95 -48.58 -0.03
N GLU A 202 6.07 -48.43 -0.75
CA GLU A 202 6.11 -48.04 -2.18
C GLU A 202 5.30 -48.98 -3.08
N GLU A 203 5.14 -50.25 -2.71
CA GLU A 203 4.34 -51.22 -3.48
C GLU A 203 2.86 -50.85 -3.59
N TYR A 204 2.36 -49.99 -2.70
CA TYR A 204 0.97 -49.52 -2.71
C TYR A 204 0.80 -48.11 -3.32
N ASN A 205 1.86 -47.46 -3.83
CA ASN A 205 1.78 -46.09 -4.35
C ASN A 205 0.70 -45.92 -5.43
N GLU A 206 0.67 -46.80 -6.44
CA GLU A 206 -0.34 -46.76 -7.51
C GLU A 206 -1.76 -46.85 -6.94
N LYS A 207 -1.97 -47.76 -5.98
CA LYS A 207 -3.26 -47.95 -5.32
C LYS A 207 -3.66 -46.70 -4.52
N ILE A 208 -2.74 -46.12 -3.78
CA ILE A 208 -2.97 -44.89 -2.99
C ILE A 208 -3.35 -43.75 -3.92
N ILE A 209 -2.62 -43.55 -5.03
CA ILE A 209 -2.93 -42.53 -6.04
C ILE A 209 -4.36 -42.71 -6.57
N MET A 210 -4.74 -43.94 -6.96
CA MET A 210 -6.11 -44.22 -7.41
C MET A 210 -7.18 -43.94 -6.34
N ILE A 211 -6.88 -44.22 -5.07
CA ILE A 211 -7.77 -43.89 -3.95
C ILE A 211 -7.93 -42.38 -3.83
N LEU A 212 -6.83 -41.62 -3.81
CA LEU A 212 -6.86 -40.16 -3.69
C LEU A 212 -7.66 -39.53 -4.84
N ASP A 213 -7.48 -40.00 -6.07
CA ASP A 213 -8.20 -39.51 -7.25
C ASP A 213 -9.71 -39.79 -7.16
N ARG A 214 -10.10 -41.01 -6.77
CA ARG A 214 -11.52 -41.39 -6.67
C ARG A 214 -12.22 -40.71 -5.50
N LEU A 215 -11.51 -40.51 -4.39
CA LEU A 215 -12.00 -39.74 -3.25
C LEU A 215 -11.98 -38.22 -3.51
N LYS A 216 -11.31 -37.77 -4.58
CA LYS A 216 -11.09 -36.36 -4.94
C LYS A 216 -10.52 -35.58 -3.75
N VAL A 217 -9.46 -36.12 -3.15
CA VAL A 217 -8.82 -35.50 -2.00
C VAL A 217 -8.16 -34.20 -2.42
N VAL A 218 -8.38 -33.15 -1.62
CA VAL A 218 -7.64 -31.89 -1.70
C VAL A 218 -6.99 -31.70 -0.33
N PHE A 219 -5.67 -31.77 -0.25
CA PHE A 219 -4.93 -31.64 1.01
C PHE A 219 -4.94 -30.21 1.52
N ILE A 220 -5.29 -30.03 2.80
CA ILE A 220 -5.30 -28.71 3.47
C ILE A 220 -3.95 -28.45 4.13
N GLU A 221 -3.30 -29.49 4.64
CA GLU A 221 -2.01 -29.39 5.33
C GLU A 221 -1.16 -30.63 5.06
N MET A 222 0.16 -30.47 5.10
CA MET A 222 1.10 -31.54 4.84
C MET A 222 2.43 -31.29 5.54
N ASP A 223 3.05 -32.35 6.03
CA ASP A 223 4.40 -32.33 6.57
C ASP A 223 5.43 -32.22 5.45
N LYS A 224 6.57 -31.64 5.78
CA LYS A 224 7.71 -31.58 4.87
C LYS A 224 8.23 -32.98 4.55
N VAL A 225 8.48 -33.20 3.27
CA VAL A 225 9.18 -34.39 2.77
C VAL A 225 10.56 -33.95 2.27
N ASN A 226 11.61 -34.72 2.58
CA ASN A 226 13.00 -34.38 2.22
C ASN A 226 13.61 -35.36 1.20
N HIS A 227 12.80 -36.24 0.63
CA HIS A 227 13.19 -37.24 -0.36
C HIS A 227 12.17 -37.24 -1.51
N GLU A 228 12.54 -37.81 -2.65
CA GLU A 228 11.63 -38.00 -3.78
C GLU A 228 10.45 -38.87 -3.32
N ASN A 229 9.23 -38.44 -3.62
CA ASN A 229 8.02 -39.14 -3.22
C ASN A 229 6.99 -39.09 -4.36
N GLU A 230 6.62 -40.27 -4.87
CA GLU A 230 5.74 -40.42 -6.02
C GLU A 230 4.32 -39.89 -5.76
N ILE A 231 3.79 -40.14 -4.55
CA ILE A 231 2.47 -39.66 -4.15
C ILE A 231 2.47 -38.13 -4.08
N LEU A 232 3.52 -37.52 -3.52
CA LEU A 232 3.67 -36.06 -3.49
C LEU A 232 3.77 -35.47 -4.90
N ASN A 233 4.51 -36.12 -5.80
CA ASN A 233 4.58 -35.71 -7.22
C ASN A 233 3.20 -35.73 -7.88
N HIS A 234 2.41 -36.77 -7.64
CA HIS A 234 1.03 -36.86 -8.16
C HIS A 234 0.14 -35.75 -7.58
N ILE A 235 0.22 -35.50 -6.27
CA ILE A 235 -0.52 -34.43 -5.59
C ILE A 235 -0.16 -33.06 -6.18
N TYR A 236 1.13 -32.82 -6.42
CA TYR A 236 1.66 -31.57 -6.94
C TYR A 236 1.22 -31.30 -8.38
N ILE A 237 1.34 -32.29 -9.28
CA ILE A 237 1.03 -32.16 -10.71
C ILE A 237 -0.48 -32.03 -10.97
N ASN A 238 -1.32 -32.62 -10.09
CA ASN A 238 -2.77 -32.64 -10.26
C ASN A 238 -3.51 -31.62 -9.38
N ASP A 239 -2.82 -30.62 -8.82
CA ASP A 239 -3.41 -29.56 -8.01
C ASP A 239 -4.25 -30.08 -6.82
N MET A 240 -3.86 -31.21 -6.22
CA MET A 240 -4.65 -31.90 -5.18
C MET A 240 -4.42 -31.30 -3.78
N TYR A 241 -4.21 -29.99 -3.68
CA TYR A 241 -3.96 -29.29 -2.43
C TYR A 241 -4.60 -27.90 -2.44
N GLU A 242 -5.02 -27.41 -1.28
CA GLU A 242 -5.57 -26.06 -1.18
C GLU A 242 -4.49 -24.99 -1.31
N ILE A 243 -4.86 -23.85 -1.90
CA ILE A 243 -4.01 -22.67 -1.93
C ILE A 243 -4.02 -22.02 -0.54
N ASN A 244 -3.01 -22.36 0.27
CA ASN A 244 -2.75 -21.76 1.57
C ASN A 244 -1.24 -21.63 1.83
N GLU A 245 -0.87 -20.94 2.92
CA GLU A 245 0.53 -20.69 3.27
C GLU A 245 1.33 -21.99 3.45
N ASP A 246 0.77 -22.97 4.16
CA ASP A 246 1.46 -24.20 4.53
C ASP A 246 1.75 -25.09 3.31
N MET A 247 0.75 -25.30 2.45
CA MET A 247 0.91 -26.11 1.23
C MET A 247 1.89 -25.47 0.25
N ILE A 248 1.79 -24.15 0.01
CA ILE A 248 2.77 -23.44 -0.82
C ILE A 248 4.17 -23.61 -0.25
N TYR A 249 4.34 -23.50 1.08
CA TYR A 249 5.63 -23.68 1.71
C TYR A 249 6.17 -25.11 1.57
N VAL A 250 5.33 -26.14 1.70
CA VAL A 250 5.72 -27.54 1.48
C VAL A 250 6.20 -27.75 0.04
N ILE A 251 5.41 -27.33 -0.94
CA ILE A 251 5.76 -27.46 -2.37
C ILE A 251 7.03 -26.68 -2.69
N MET A 252 7.14 -25.44 -2.23
CA MET A 252 8.34 -24.61 -2.45
C MET A 252 9.58 -25.23 -1.82
N ASN A 253 9.50 -25.82 -0.63
CA ASN A 253 10.65 -26.46 0.00
C ASN A 253 11.10 -27.73 -0.73
N HIS A 254 10.16 -28.47 -1.33
CA HIS A 254 10.47 -29.75 -1.99
C HIS A 254 10.95 -29.56 -3.43
N TYR A 255 10.26 -28.71 -4.20
CA TYR A 255 10.48 -28.58 -5.64
C TYR A 255 11.30 -27.36 -6.05
N SER A 256 11.48 -26.35 -5.19
CA SER A 256 12.25 -25.17 -5.56
C SER A 256 13.75 -25.44 -5.46
N SER A 257 14.49 -25.12 -6.52
CA SER A 257 15.95 -25.10 -6.49
C SER A 257 16.43 -23.77 -5.91
N ASP A 258 16.93 -23.76 -4.67
CA ASP A 258 17.65 -22.64 -4.04
C ASP A 258 17.02 -21.24 -4.26
N SER A 259 15.77 -21.05 -3.81
CA SER A 259 15.19 -19.70 -3.78
C SER A 259 15.96 -18.82 -2.78
N ILE A 260 16.60 -17.76 -3.30
CA ILE A 260 17.30 -16.74 -2.49
C ILE A 260 16.29 -15.89 -1.69
N TYR A 261 15.01 -15.93 -2.06
CA TYR A 261 13.95 -15.14 -1.45
C TYR A 261 13.33 -15.86 -0.26
N ASN A 262 13.05 -15.10 0.80
CA ASN A 262 12.26 -15.60 1.92
C ASN A 262 10.79 -15.66 1.51
N VAL A 263 10.26 -16.87 1.33
CA VAL A 263 8.86 -17.16 0.92
C VAL A 263 7.83 -16.48 1.84
N ARG A 264 8.16 -16.20 3.10
CA ARG A 264 7.25 -15.52 4.03
C ARG A 264 7.29 -13.99 3.94
N ARG A 265 8.31 -13.41 3.31
CA ARG A 265 8.48 -11.95 3.16
C ARG A 265 8.30 -11.41 1.75
N ALA A 266 8.57 -12.24 0.74
CA ALA A 266 8.41 -11.91 -0.67
C ALA A 266 7.78 -13.12 -1.36
N ASN A 267 6.54 -13.43 -0.99
CA ASN A 267 5.89 -14.70 -1.32
C ASN A 267 5.70 -14.90 -2.82
N TYR A 268 5.04 -13.96 -3.49
CA TYR A 268 4.77 -14.09 -4.92
C TYR A 268 6.07 -13.93 -5.74
N THR A 269 6.97 -13.04 -5.30
CA THR A 269 8.32 -12.94 -5.87
C THR A 269 9.08 -14.27 -5.76
N ALA A 270 9.04 -14.94 -4.61
CA ALA A 270 9.70 -16.23 -4.42
C ALA A 270 9.08 -17.30 -5.33
N ILE A 271 7.75 -17.36 -5.41
CA ILE A 271 7.02 -18.33 -6.25
C ILE A 271 7.37 -18.15 -7.73
N LYS A 272 7.29 -16.92 -8.26
CA LYS A 272 7.63 -16.67 -9.69
C LYS A 272 9.09 -16.97 -10.02
N ASN A 273 10.00 -16.88 -9.05
CA ASN A 273 11.42 -17.19 -9.23
C ASN A 273 11.82 -18.63 -8.81
N SER A 274 10.87 -19.45 -8.37
CA SER A 274 11.12 -20.78 -7.79
C SER A 274 11.48 -21.87 -8.79
N LYS A 275 11.14 -21.66 -10.07
CA LYS A 275 11.08 -22.67 -11.15
C LYS A 275 10.06 -23.80 -10.93
N CYS A 276 9.16 -23.67 -9.95
CA CYS A 276 8.04 -24.59 -9.74
C CYS A 276 6.93 -24.30 -10.77
N GLU A 277 7.08 -24.81 -12.00
CA GLU A 277 6.18 -24.47 -13.11
C GLU A 277 4.71 -24.83 -12.84
N GLU A 278 4.44 -26.01 -12.27
CA GLU A 278 3.07 -26.42 -11.96
C GLU A 278 2.46 -25.56 -10.83
N LEU A 279 3.23 -25.23 -9.79
CA LEU A 279 2.77 -24.28 -8.75
C LEU A 279 2.42 -22.92 -9.34
N ILE A 280 3.27 -22.39 -10.24
CA ILE A 280 3.04 -21.10 -10.89
C ILE A 280 1.76 -21.15 -11.73
N LYS A 281 1.57 -22.20 -12.54
CA LYS A 281 0.34 -22.38 -13.34
C LYS A 281 -0.89 -22.49 -12.46
N TYR A 282 -0.80 -23.25 -11.36
CA TYR A 282 -1.91 -23.45 -10.44
C TYR A 282 -2.34 -22.14 -9.76
N ILE A 283 -1.37 -21.34 -9.30
CA ILE A 283 -1.62 -20.04 -8.70
C ILE A 283 -2.15 -19.06 -9.74
N ASP A 284 -1.56 -18.99 -10.95
CA ASP A 284 -2.01 -18.06 -11.99
C ASP A 284 -3.46 -18.35 -12.41
N LYS A 285 -3.87 -19.63 -12.49
CA LYS A 285 -5.26 -20.04 -12.75
C LYS A 285 -6.23 -19.63 -11.64
N ASN A 286 -5.77 -19.54 -10.39
CA ASN A 286 -6.59 -19.26 -9.21
C ASN A 286 -6.09 -17.99 -8.49
N ILE A 287 -5.68 -16.98 -9.26
CA ILE A 287 -4.91 -15.85 -8.72
C ILE A 287 -5.66 -15.05 -7.67
N ASN A 288 -6.97 -14.85 -7.83
CA ASN A 288 -7.79 -14.15 -6.83
C ASN A 288 -7.85 -14.92 -5.50
N GLU A 289 -8.03 -16.24 -5.55
CA GLU A 289 -8.02 -17.08 -4.36
C GLU A 289 -6.67 -17.02 -3.65
N TYR A 290 -5.57 -17.11 -4.40
CA TYR A 290 -4.22 -16.92 -3.87
C TYR A 290 -4.03 -15.56 -3.20
N ILE A 291 -4.49 -14.48 -3.84
CA ILE A 291 -4.36 -13.13 -3.27
C ILE A 291 -5.10 -13.03 -1.94
N GLU A 292 -6.32 -13.55 -1.85
CA GLU A 292 -7.17 -13.46 -0.67
C GLU A 292 -6.76 -14.42 0.46
N LYS A 293 -6.38 -15.66 0.13
CA LYS A 293 -6.05 -16.68 1.12
C LYS A 293 -4.61 -16.62 1.59
N VAL A 294 -3.70 -16.11 0.76
CA VAL A 294 -2.25 -16.15 1.02
C VAL A 294 -1.65 -14.76 0.99
N PHE A 295 -1.59 -14.11 -0.17
CA PHE A 295 -0.78 -12.89 -0.36
C PHE A 295 -1.14 -11.77 0.64
N LEU A 296 -2.43 -11.48 0.82
CA LEU A 296 -2.92 -10.43 1.73
C LEU A 296 -2.92 -10.87 3.21
N LYS A 297 -3.01 -12.17 3.50
CA LYS A 297 -3.02 -12.69 4.88
C LYS A 297 -1.62 -12.86 5.47
N LEU A 298 -0.59 -12.91 4.64
CA LEU A 298 0.80 -12.99 5.07
C LEU A 298 1.27 -11.66 5.67
N ASN A 299 1.14 -11.52 7.00
CA ASN A 299 1.52 -10.31 7.75
C ASN A 299 2.96 -9.83 7.51
N ALA A 300 3.87 -10.74 7.17
CA ALA A 300 5.29 -10.44 6.95
C ALA A 300 5.64 -10.18 5.47
N ASN A 301 4.67 -10.19 4.54
CA ASN A 301 4.90 -10.03 3.12
C ASN A 301 5.17 -8.55 2.72
N ASP A 302 6.35 -8.05 3.08
CA ASP A 302 6.74 -6.65 2.98
C ASP A 302 7.94 -6.38 2.07
N SER A 303 8.42 -7.42 1.39
CA SER A 303 9.67 -7.40 0.60
C SER A 303 9.47 -7.85 -0.84
N GLU A 304 8.23 -7.78 -1.34
CA GLU A 304 7.91 -8.08 -2.74
C GLU A 304 8.66 -7.13 -3.69
N ALA A 305 9.19 -7.68 -4.79
CA ALA A 305 9.90 -6.89 -5.77
C ALA A 305 8.93 -5.97 -6.54
N GLU A 306 9.35 -4.72 -6.83
CA GLU A 306 8.54 -3.74 -7.56
C GLU A 306 7.96 -4.32 -8.87
N LYS A 307 8.80 -5.03 -9.65
CA LYS A 307 8.39 -5.65 -10.91
C LYS A 307 7.21 -6.62 -10.74
N ILE A 308 7.21 -7.38 -9.63
CA ILE A 308 6.19 -8.38 -9.33
C ILE A 308 4.89 -7.71 -8.88
N ILE A 309 4.96 -6.63 -8.09
CA ILE A 309 3.78 -5.83 -7.76
C ILE A 309 3.17 -5.22 -9.03
N ILE A 310 3.99 -4.68 -9.93
CA ILE A 310 3.50 -4.15 -11.22
C ILE A 310 2.83 -5.25 -12.05
N GLU A 311 3.41 -6.45 -12.09
CA GLU A 311 2.81 -7.61 -12.77
C GLU A 311 1.42 -7.95 -12.20
N LEU A 312 1.28 -7.99 -10.87
CA LEU A 312 -0.02 -8.21 -10.21
C LEU A 312 -1.02 -7.09 -10.54
N LEU A 313 -0.62 -5.82 -10.46
CA LEU A 313 -1.52 -4.71 -10.74
C LEU A 313 -1.96 -4.65 -12.21
N ASN A 314 -1.12 -5.12 -13.13
CA ASN A 314 -1.42 -5.20 -14.56
C ASN A 314 -2.13 -6.49 -14.98
N ASN A 315 -2.23 -7.50 -14.12
CA ASN A 315 -2.85 -8.78 -14.45
C ASN A 315 -4.37 -8.60 -14.62
N GLU A 316 -4.89 -8.85 -15.84
CA GLU A 316 -6.31 -8.70 -16.16
C GLU A 316 -7.23 -9.68 -15.42
N ASP A 317 -6.70 -10.85 -15.03
CA ASP A 317 -7.46 -11.89 -14.32
C ASP A 317 -7.69 -11.56 -12.83
N ILE A 318 -6.95 -10.59 -12.27
CA ILE A 318 -7.15 -10.14 -10.89
C ILE A 318 -8.27 -9.11 -10.83
N GLU A 319 -9.24 -9.38 -9.95
CA GLU A 319 -10.38 -8.49 -9.68
C GLU A 319 -9.93 -7.11 -9.17
N VAL A 320 -10.68 -6.07 -9.54
CA VAL A 320 -10.33 -4.68 -9.20
C VAL A 320 -10.34 -4.48 -7.68
N GLU A 321 -11.27 -5.13 -6.98
CA GLU A 321 -11.35 -5.17 -5.52
C GLU A 321 -10.04 -5.70 -4.90
N ASN A 322 -9.50 -6.79 -5.45
CA ASN A 322 -8.26 -7.38 -4.96
C ASN A 322 -7.04 -6.52 -5.30
N LYS A 323 -6.99 -5.85 -6.46
CA LYS A 323 -5.96 -4.85 -6.76
C LYS A 323 -5.99 -3.67 -5.78
N ASN A 324 -7.19 -3.19 -5.43
CA ASN A 324 -7.35 -2.12 -4.44
C ASN A 324 -6.90 -2.56 -3.03
N LYS A 325 -7.18 -3.81 -2.63
CA LYS A 325 -6.66 -4.38 -1.38
C LYS A 325 -5.14 -4.47 -1.41
N ILE A 326 -4.54 -4.97 -2.50
CA ILE A 326 -3.08 -4.98 -2.67
C ILE A 326 -2.50 -3.58 -2.43
N ILE A 327 -3.05 -2.55 -3.09
CA ILE A 327 -2.59 -1.16 -2.96
C ILE A 327 -2.71 -0.65 -1.52
N SER A 328 -3.82 -0.93 -0.84
CA SER A 328 -4.09 -0.35 0.49
C SER A 328 -3.47 -1.13 1.66
N GLU A 329 -3.35 -2.45 1.55
CA GLU A 329 -2.96 -3.34 2.67
C GLU A 329 -1.49 -3.79 2.61
N THR A 330 -0.80 -3.65 1.47
CA THR A 330 0.59 -4.11 1.33
C THR A 330 1.60 -2.96 1.26
N LYS A 331 2.87 -3.26 1.59
CA LYS A 331 3.97 -2.28 1.62
C LYS A 331 4.82 -2.40 0.35
N PHE A 332 4.73 -1.40 -0.51
CA PHE A 332 5.57 -1.27 -1.71
C PHE A 332 5.63 0.19 -2.17
N ILE A 333 6.57 0.49 -3.06
CA ILE A 333 6.67 1.77 -3.77
C ILE A 333 6.94 1.49 -5.25
N ILE A 334 6.13 2.07 -6.13
CA ILE A 334 6.31 2.04 -7.58
C ILE A 334 7.12 3.25 -8.01
N ASN A 335 8.24 3.03 -8.69
CA ASN A 335 9.14 4.12 -9.09
C ASN A 335 8.56 4.96 -10.22
N ASN A 336 7.91 4.33 -11.20
CA ASN A 336 7.30 4.99 -12.35
C ASN A 336 5.87 4.49 -12.54
N ILE A 337 4.89 5.37 -12.34
CA ILE A 337 3.46 5.06 -12.41
C ILE A 337 3.03 4.59 -13.81
N ASN A 338 3.74 5.01 -14.87
CA ASN A 338 3.47 4.60 -16.25
C ASN A 338 3.68 3.10 -16.50
N LYS A 339 4.36 2.40 -15.59
CA LYS A 339 4.46 0.93 -15.67
C LYS A 339 3.17 0.21 -15.28
N VAL A 340 2.22 0.91 -14.63
CA VAL A 340 0.89 0.38 -14.31
C VAL A 340 -0.06 0.79 -15.44
N ASN A 341 -0.41 -0.17 -16.28
CA ASN A 341 -1.20 0.04 -17.50
C ASN A 341 -2.70 0.29 -17.19
N ILE A 342 -3.16 -0.10 -16.01
CA ILE A 342 -4.54 0.10 -15.56
C ILE A 342 -4.65 1.47 -14.88
N HIS A 343 -4.87 2.51 -15.67
CA HIS A 343 -4.89 3.91 -15.21
C HIS A 343 -5.93 4.20 -14.11
N LEU A 344 -7.03 3.44 -14.04
CA LEU A 344 -8.02 3.53 -12.97
C LEU A 344 -7.42 3.31 -11.56
N LEU A 345 -6.28 2.62 -11.45
CA LEU A 345 -5.59 2.37 -10.18
C LEU A 345 -4.70 3.54 -9.76
N TRP A 346 -4.38 4.48 -10.67
CA TRP A 346 -3.42 5.54 -10.39
C TRP A 346 -3.87 6.47 -9.28
N ALA A 347 -5.15 6.83 -9.28
CA ALA A 347 -5.80 7.58 -8.21
C ALA A 347 -5.51 6.93 -6.84
N ARG A 348 -5.80 5.61 -6.74
CA ARG A 348 -5.59 4.85 -5.51
C ARG A 348 -4.11 4.75 -5.11
N LEU A 349 -3.21 4.59 -6.08
CA LEU A 349 -1.77 4.56 -5.84
C LEU A 349 -1.26 5.88 -5.25
N ILE A 350 -1.74 7.02 -5.75
CA ILE A 350 -1.38 8.35 -5.22
C ILE A 350 -1.97 8.56 -3.84
N GLU A 351 -3.26 8.29 -3.64
CA GLU A 351 -3.94 8.43 -2.34
C GLU A 351 -3.22 7.65 -1.22
N ASN A 352 -2.76 6.44 -1.53
CA ASN A 352 -2.09 5.57 -0.55
C ASN A 352 -0.56 5.79 -0.51
N CYS A 353 -0.04 6.81 -1.19
CA CYS A 353 1.39 7.13 -1.29
C CYS A 353 2.25 5.93 -1.72
N LYS A 354 1.76 5.11 -2.66
CA LYS A 354 2.42 3.90 -3.18
C LYS A 354 3.28 4.14 -4.42
N ILE A 355 3.48 5.40 -4.77
CA ILE A 355 4.39 5.83 -5.82
C ILE A 355 5.58 6.56 -5.22
N LYS A 356 6.72 6.53 -5.91
CA LYS A 356 7.86 7.38 -5.58
C LYS A 356 7.42 8.83 -5.68
N ILE A 357 7.70 9.61 -4.64
CA ILE A 357 7.42 11.04 -4.57
C ILE A 357 8.33 11.76 -5.59
N SER A 358 7.81 11.99 -6.79
CA SER A 358 8.51 12.66 -7.87
C SER A 358 7.55 13.44 -8.75
N TRP A 359 8.03 14.55 -9.29
CA TRP A 359 7.25 15.32 -10.26
C TRP A 359 6.93 14.50 -11.52
N SER A 360 7.81 13.60 -11.97
CA SER A 360 7.52 12.74 -13.13
C SER A 360 6.24 11.90 -12.94
N ASN A 361 6.03 11.31 -11.75
CA ASN A 361 4.80 10.56 -11.48
C ASN A 361 3.56 11.46 -11.41
N ILE A 362 3.68 12.65 -10.82
CA ILE A 362 2.59 13.63 -10.71
C ILE A 362 2.21 14.17 -12.09
N ILE A 363 3.19 14.50 -12.92
CA ILE A 363 2.96 14.98 -14.29
C ILE A 363 2.33 13.89 -15.15
N SER A 364 2.80 12.63 -15.02
CA SER A 364 2.17 11.50 -15.72
C SER A 364 0.69 11.40 -15.39
N TYR A 365 0.34 11.46 -14.10
CA TYR A 365 -1.05 11.47 -13.64
C TYR A 365 -1.82 12.66 -14.21
N PHE A 366 -1.29 13.87 -14.04
CA PHE A 366 -1.90 15.10 -14.52
C PHE A 366 -2.18 15.06 -16.03
N GLU A 367 -1.24 14.58 -16.84
CA GLU A 367 -1.40 14.47 -18.29
C GLU A 367 -2.51 13.49 -18.68
N HIS A 368 -2.61 12.36 -17.97
CA HIS A 368 -3.65 11.36 -18.21
C HIS A 368 -5.04 11.85 -17.80
N PHE A 369 -5.16 12.54 -16.65
CA PHE A 369 -6.44 12.99 -16.09
C PHE A 369 -6.79 14.43 -16.52
N ASN A 370 -6.82 14.67 -17.83
CA ASN A 370 -7.29 15.93 -18.47
C ASN A 370 -6.53 17.20 -18.07
N LYS A 371 -5.27 17.09 -17.64
CA LYS A 371 -4.44 18.24 -17.22
C LYS A 371 -5.14 19.10 -16.16
N GLN A 372 -5.80 18.43 -15.21
CA GLN A 372 -6.35 19.05 -14.01
C GLN A 372 -5.66 18.50 -12.76
N ILE A 373 -5.55 19.36 -11.75
CA ILE A 373 -5.14 18.95 -10.41
C ILE A 373 -6.43 18.68 -9.65
N ASP A 374 -6.72 17.40 -9.41
CA ASP A 374 -7.88 16.96 -8.65
C ASP A 374 -7.59 16.90 -7.15
N GLU A 375 -8.61 16.55 -6.35
CA GLU A 375 -8.51 16.45 -4.89
C GLU A 375 -7.44 15.44 -4.44
N ILE A 376 -7.21 14.38 -5.22
CA ILE A 376 -6.21 13.35 -4.93
C ILE A 376 -4.81 13.94 -4.98
N VAL A 377 -4.48 14.65 -6.06
CA VAL A 377 -3.19 15.33 -6.20
C VAL A 377 -3.07 16.48 -5.21
N ILE A 378 -4.14 17.25 -4.96
CA ILE A 378 -4.13 18.33 -3.94
C ILE A 378 -3.77 17.78 -2.57
N ASN A 379 -4.44 16.71 -2.13
CA ASN A 379 -4.16 16.08 -0.84
C ASN A 379 -2.73 15.56 -0.79
N PHE A 380 -2.26 14.88 -1.86
CA PHE A 380 -0.89 14.42 -1.97
C PHE A 380 0.13 15.57 -1.88
N LEU A 381 -0.13 16.71 -2.51
CA LEU A 381 0.74 17.89 -2.51
C LEU A 381 0.73 18.65 -1.18
N ASN A 382 -0.34 18.55 -0.40
CA ASN A 382 -0.47 19.20 0.91
C ASN A 382 0.20 18.41 2.06
N GLU A 383 0.59 17.16 1.83
CA GLU A 383 1.32 16.36 2.82
C GLU A 383 2.78 16.84 3.00
N GLU A 384 3.19 17.06 4.26
CA GLU A 384 4.50 17.63 4.60
C GLU A 384 5.68 16.88 4.01
N ASN A 385 5.70 15.56 4.17
CA ASN A 385 6.76 14.73 3.62
C ASN A 385 6.83 14.85 2.09
N ASN A 386 5.68 15.00 1.42
CA ASN A 386 5.60 15.02 -0.03
C ASN A 386 6.12 16.35 -0.59
N TYR A 387 5.60 17.49 -0.13
CA TYR A 387 6.06 18.78 -0.66
C TYR A 387 7.53 19.07 -0.33
N LEU A 388 8.07 18.59 0.81
CA LEU A 388 9.49 18.76 1.15
C LEU A 388 10.43 17.94 0.26
N ILE A 389 9.97 16.81 -0.26
CA ILE A 389 10.73 16.01 -1.22
C ILE A 389 10.61 16.60 -2.63
N LEU A 390 9.40 17.04 -3.01
CA LEU A 390 9.15 17.66 -4.31
C LEU A 390 9.87 19.00 -4.47
N SER A 391 9.95 19.83 -3.42
CA SER A 391 10.61 21.14 -3.46
C SER A 391 12.11 21.08 -3.76
N LYS A 392 12.73 19.91 -3.59
CA LYS A 392 14.15 19.65 -3.92
C LYS A 392 14.35 19.27 -5.39
N GLN A 393 13.27 19.01 -6.12
CA GLN A 393 13.27 18.63 -7.54
C GLN A 393 12.87 19.85 -8.38
N SER A 394 13.47 19.99 -9.56
CA SER A 394 13.15 21.06 -10.51
C SER A 394 12.19 20.55 -11.58
N LEU A 395 11.04 21.19 -11.74
CA LEU A 395 10.05 20.86 -12.78
C LEU A 395 10.66 20.99 -14.18
N SER A 396 11.44 22.05 -14.41
CA SER A 396 12.09 22.34 -15.70
C SER A 396 13.22 21.38 -16.09
N GLU A 397 13.69 20.51 -15.18
CA GLU A 397 14.77 19.53 -15.45
C GLU A 397 14.22 18.16 -15.87
N ILE A 398 12.89 18.02 -15.93
CA ILE A 398 12.23 16.76 -16.27
C ILE A 398 12.09 16.66 -17.79
N SER A 399 13.09 16.08 -18.44
CA SER A 399 13.15 15.92 -19.89
C SER A 399 12.16 14.90 -20.47
N GLU A 400 11.42 14.18 -19.62
CA GLU A 400 10.45 13.15 -20.02
C GLU A 400 9.17 13.74 -20.61
N PHE A 401 8.87 15.01 -20.35
CA PHE A 401 7.64 15.68 -20.77
C PHE A 401 7.92 16.92 -21.60
N ASP A 402 6.97 17.27 -22.45
CA ASP A 402 7.00 18.52 -23.20
C ASP A 402 6.97 19.72 -22.24
N ASN A 403 7.75 20.76 -22.54
CA ASN A 403 7.77 22.00 -21.76
C ASN A 403 6.38 22.65 -21.59
N SER A 404 5.47 22.44 -22.55
CA SER A 404 4.09 22.95 -22.47
C SER A 404 3.26 22.23 -21.40
N VAL A 405 3.53 20.94 -21.15
CA VAL A 405 2.88 20.17 -20.09
C VAL A 405 3.41 20.60 -18.73
N VAL A 406 4.73 20.78 -18.63
CA VAL A 406 5.41 21.26 -17.43
C VAL A 406 4.92 22.68 -17.06
N ASP A 407 4.86 23.59 -18.01
CA ASP A 407 4.33 24.95 -17.78
C ASP A 407 2.84 24.91 -17.40
N SER A 408 2.05 24.03 -18.02
CA SER A 408 0.62 23.88 -17.69
C SER A 408 0.41 23.42 -16.24
N ILE A 409 1.16 22.44 -15.75
CA ILE A 409 1.04 22.01 -14.35
C ILE A 409 1.57 23.08 -13.39
N SER A 410 2.67 23.76 -13.73
CA SER A 410 3.21 24.88 -12.96
C SER A 410 2.15 25.97 -12.75
N GLN A 411 1.49 26.41 -13.82
CA GLN A 411 0.40 27.38 -13.73
C GLN A 411 -0.79 26.87 -12.90
N LYS A 412 -1.17 25.60 -13.06
CA LYS A 412 -2.26 25.00 -12.27
C LYS A 412 -1.93 24.93 -10.77
N ILE A 413 -0.68 24.62 -10.40
CA ILE A 413 -0.21 24.66 -9.00
C ILE A 413 -0.28 26.10 -8.48
N ILE A 414 0.19 27.06 -9.27
CA ILE A 414 0.20 28.49 -8.91
C ILE A 414 -1.23 28.99 -8.62
N LEU A 415 -2.19 28.60 -9.45
CA LEU A 415 -3.58 29.05 -9.39
C LEU A 415 -4.47 28.24 -8.41
N CYS A 416 -4.04 27.06 -7.96
CA CYS A 416 -4.84 26.20 -7.09
C CYS A 416 -5.01 26.82 -5.69
N LYS A 417 -6.25 27.01 -5.25
CA LYS A 417 -6.58 27.69 -3.98
C LYS A 417 -6.50 26.74 -2.78
N GLU A 418 -6.67 25.45 -3.04
CA GLU A 418 -6.74 24.36 -2.09
C GLU A 418 -5.35 23.89 -1.62
N ILE A 419 -4.29 24.24 -2.34
CA ILE A 419 -2.91 24.07 -1.85
C ILE A 419 -2.67 25.07 -0.72
N THR A 420 -2.36 24.52 0.45
CA THR A 420 -2.04 25.25 1.69
C THR A 420 -0.85 26.18 1.50
N ILE A 421 -0.77 27.24 2.31
CA ILE A 421 0.30 28.23 2.15
C ILE A 421 1.70 27.65 2.42
N ASP A 422 1.81 26.71 3.35
CA ASP A 422 3.07 26.04 3.68
C ASP A 422 3.54 25.14 2.53
N ALA A 423 2.64 24.30 2.01
CA ALA A 423 2.93 23.48 0.82
C ALA A 423 3.29 24.36 -0.38
N PHE A 424 2.50 25.41 -0.63
CA PHE A 424 2.74 26.34 -1.73
C PHE A 424 4.14 26.96 -1.66
N LYS A 425 4.55 27.47 -0.51
CA LYS A 425 5.87 28.09 -0.29
C LYS A 425 7.03 27.13 -0.65
N GLU A 426 6.86 25.83 -0.41
CA GLU A 426 7.86 24.82 -0.73
C GLU A 426 7.79 24.38 -2.20
N LEU A 427 6.59 24.03 -2.70
CA LEU A 427 6.39 23.53 -4.07
C LEU A 427 6.80 24.55 -5.14
N ILE A 428 6.58 25.84 -4.87
CA ILE A 428 6.97 26.92 -5.78
C ILE A 428 8.48 26.93 -6.08
N LYS A 429 9.33 26.42 -5.18
CA LYS A 429 10.79 26.32 -5.41
C LYS A 429 11.15 25.38 -6.57
N SER A 430 10.25 24.48 -6.94
CA SER A 430 10.40 23.57 -8.08
C SER A 430 10.16 24.25 -9.42
N ILE A 431 9.46 25.39 -9.44
CA ILE A 431 9.09 26.14 -10.65
C ILE A 431 10.20 27.14 -10.95
N LYS A 432 10.78 27.06 -12.15
CA LYS A 432 11.83 27.99 -12.61
C LYS A 432 11.34 28.91 -13.73
N GLU A 433 10.17 28.64 -14.29
CA GLU A 433 9.52 29.49 -15.27
C GLU A 433 9.27 30.88 -14.68
N LYS A 434 9.49 31.90 -15.52
CA LYS A 434 9.27 33.30 -15.18
C LYS A 434 8.13 33.83 -16.03
N TYR A 435 7.17 34.49 -15.40
CA TYR A 435 5.97 34.97 -16.05
C TYR A 435 6.03 36.49 -16.18
N THR A 436 6.00 36.98 -17.42
CA THR A 436 5.84 38.41 -17.75
C THR A 436 4.38 38.85 -17.79
N GLU A 437 3.44 37.92 -17.84
CA GLU A 437 2.01 38.21 -17.87
C GLU A 437 1.30 37.04 -17.20
N PHE A 438 0.47 37.33 -16.20
CA PHE A 438 -0.28 36.30 -15.48
C PHE A 438 -1.57 36.86 -14.86
N GLU A 439 -2.54 37.21 -15.71
CA GLU A 439 -3.77 37.90 -15.33
C GLU A 439 -4.70 37.06 -14.42
N GLU A 440 -4.61 35.73 -14.50
CA GLU A 440 -5.38 34.79 -13.69
C GLU A 440 -5.07 34.90 -12.18
N LEU A 441 -3.96 35.55 -11.81
CA LEU A 441 -3.57 35.79 -10.42
C LEU A 441 -4.44 36.83 -9.70
N LYS A 442 -5.28 37.59 -10.40
CA LYS A 442 -6.14 38.63 -9.79
C LYS A 442 -7.02 38.13 -8.63
N ASP A 443 -7.39 36.85 -8.64
CA ASP A 443 -8.23 36.20 -7.63
C ASP A 443 -7.41 35.39 -6.58
N SER A 444 -6.09 35.57 -6.57
CA SER A 444 -5.15 34.91 -5.65
C SER A 444 -5.04 35.67 -4.32
N SER A 445 -4.52 35.00 -3.29
CA SER A 445 -4.27 35.63 -1.98
C SER A 445 -3.00 36.49 -2.00
N GLU A 446 -2.98 37.58 -1.23
CA GLU A 446 -1.78 38.42 -1.04
C GLU A 446 -0.54 37.61 -0.62
N ASP A 447 -0.68 36.60 0.25
CA ASP A 447 0.45 35.77 0.67
C ASP A 447 1.10 34.99 -0.48
N LYS A 448 0.28 34.41 -1.39
CA LYS A 448 0.78 33.71 -2.59
C LYS A 448 1.48 34.67 -3.54
N ILE A 449 0.92 35.84 -3.79
CA ILE A 449 1.56 36.89 -4.61
C ILE A 449 2.91 37.28 -4.02
N ASN A 450 2.95 37.52 -2.70
CA ASN A 450 4.16 37.86 -1.97
C ASN A 450 5.27 36.80 -2.13
N ILE A 451 4.91 35.51 -2.12
CA ILE A 451 5.82 34.39 -2.34
C ILE A 451 6.34 34.39 -3.78
N LEU A 452 5.46 34.54 -4.78
CA LEU A 452 5.83 34.53 -6.20
C LEU A 452 6.80 35.67 -6.57
N ILE A 453 6.56 36.87 -6.02
CA ILE A 453 7.44 38.04 -6.19
C ILE A 453 8.81 37.80 -5.52
N ASN A 454 8.82 37.24 -4.31
CA ASN A 454 10.05 36.98 -3.56
C ASN A 454 10.91 35.88 -4.18
N GLN A 455 10.30 34.88 -4.82
CA GLN A 455 11.00 33.80 -5.52
C GLN A 455 11.40 34.19 -6.96
N GLY A 456 11.00 35.37 -7.44
CA GLY A 456 11.37 35.86 -8.78
C GLY A 456 10.67 35.13 -9.92
N ILE A 457 9.52 34.51 -9.65
CA ILE A 457 8.68 33.84 -10.64
C ILE A 457 7.80 34.86 -11.36
N LEU A 458 7.21 35.78 -10.59
CA LEU A 458 6.53 36.95 -11.16
C LEU A 458 7.58 38.05 -11.36
N ILE A 459 7.90 38.35 -12.63
CA ILE A 459 8.92 39.35 -12.98
C ILE A 459 8.31 40.71 -13.31
N LEU A 460 9.14 41.75 -13.28
CA LEU A 460 8.71 43.11 -13.57
C LEU A 460 8.39 43.26 -15.06
N SER A 461 7.13 43.49 -15.35
CA SER A 461 6.59 43.80 -16.68
C SER A 461 5.42 44.78 -16.55
N PRO A 462 5.09 45.54 -17.60
CA PRO A 462 3.92 46.42 -17.58
C PRO A 462 2.63 45.67 -17.21
N GLU A 463 2.46 44.46 -17.74
CA GLU A 463 1.27 43.63 -17.55
C GLU A 463 1.14 43.20 -16.08
N ASN A 464 2.19 42.62 -15.49
CA ASN A 464 2.18 42.22 -14.08
C ASN A 464 2.08 43.44 -13.15
N TYR A 465 2.73 44.56 -13.50
CA TYR A 465 2.64 45.79 -12.72
C TYR A 465 1.20 46.30 -12.63
N ILE A 466 0.52 46.40 -13.77
CA ILE A 466 -0.87 46.86 -13.84
C ILE A 466 -1.81 45.90 -13.12
N MET A 467 -1.64 44.59 -13.35
CA MET A 467 -2.43 43.55 -12.67
C MET A 467 -2.28 43.66 -11.15
N LEU A 468 -1.05 43.82 -10.64
CA LEU A 468 -0.80 43.96 -9.22
C LEU A 468 -1.36 45.26 -8.65
N LYS A 469 -1.17 46.39 -9.36
CA LYS A 469 -1.62 47.72 -8.93
C LYS A 469 -3.14 47.82 -8.83
N ASN A 470 -3.86 47.16 -9.74
CA ASN A 470 -5.33 47.23 -9.81
C ASN A 470 -6.02 46.28 -8.83
N ASN A 471 -5.41 45.13 -8.51
CA ASN A 471 -6.08 44.06 -7.75
C ASN A 471 -5.52 43.88 -6.33
N PHE A 472 -4.32 44.39 -6.02
CA PHE A 472 -3.67 44.23 -4.72
C PHE A 472 -3.23 45.58 -4.15
N LYS A 473 -3.15 45.68 -2.82
CA LYS A 473 -2.98 46.99 -2.17
C LYS A 473 -1.61 47.64 -2.44
N ASN A 474 -0.53 46.85 -2.41
CA ASN A 474 0.85 47.34 -2.48
C ASN A 474 1.82 46.40 -3.22
N GLU A 475 1.33 45.32 -3.83
CA GLU A 475 2.21 44.27 -4.36
C GLU A 475 3.00 44.74 -5.59
N HIS A 476 2.47 45.71 -6.36
CA HIS A 476 3.21 46.36 -7.45
C HIS A 476 4.44 47.11 -6.94
N ILE A 477 4.34 47.75 -5.77
CA ILE A 477 5.50 48.41 -5.12
C ILE A 477 6.54 47.38 -4.73
N LYS A 478 6.12 46.24 -4.19
CA LYS A 478 7.04 45.17 -3.83
C LYS A 478 7.75 44.60 -5.07
N LEU A 479 7.02 44.41 -6.16
CA LEU A 479 7.57 43.99 -7.45
C LEU A 479 8.64 44.98 -7.95
N LEU A 480 8.37 46.28 -7.86
CA LEU A 480 9.34 47.34 -8.20
C LEU A 480 10.58 47.31 -7.30
N VAL A 481 10.41 47.20 -5.98
CA VAL A 481 11.52 47.17 -5.02
C VAL A 481 12.44 45.97 -5.28
N ASN A 482 11.88 44.78 -5.52
CA ASN A 482 12.66 43.58 -5.81
C ASN A 482 13.40 43.67 -7.17
N ASN A 483 12.90 44.47 -8.11
CA ASN A 483 13.45 44.60 -9.47
C ASN A 483 13.89 46.04 -9.76
N ILE A 484 14.38 46.78 -8.75
CA ILE A 484 14.63 48.23 -8.84
C ILE A 484 15.58 48.62 -9.98
N ASN A 485 16.56 47.77 -10.28
CA ASN A 485 17.48 47.96 -11.41
C ASN A 485 16.74 47.95 -12.76
N GLU A 486 15.88 46.96 -12.96
CA GLU A 486 15.11 46.84 -14.20
C GLU A 486 14.06 47.95 -14.33
N TYR A 487 13.46 48.36 -13.21
CA TYR A 487 12.56 49.50 -13.18
C TYR A 487 13.25 50.76 -13.70
N VAL A 488 14.44 51.09 -13.19
CA VAL A 488 15.19 52.30 -13.57
C VAL A 488 15.51 52.33 -15.07
N GLU A 489 15.87 51.19 -15.66
CA GLU A 489 16.15 51.10 -17.09
C GLU A 489 14.92 51.35 -17.98
N LYS A 490 13.72 51.05 -17.48
CA LYS A 490 12.46 51.07 -18.23
C LYS A 490 11.37 51.89 -17.53
N TYR A 491 11.75 52.91 -16.76
CA TYR A 491 10.85 53.62 -15.83
C TYR A 491 9.62 54.23 -16.53
N GLU A 492 9.78 54.67 -17.79
CA GLU A 492 8.73 55.25 -18.63
C GLU A 492 7.54 54.30 -18.87
N LYS A 493 7.72 52.98 -18.67
CA LYS A 493 6.66 51.98 -18.82
C LYS A 493 5.76 51.84 -17.60
N TYR A 494 6.10 52.47 -16.48
CA TYR A 494 5.46 52.24 -15.19
C TYR A 494 4.98 53.57 -14.59
N GLU A 495 3.68 53.81 -14.67
CA GLU A 495 3.06 55.03 -14.13
C GLU A 495 2.95 54.95 -12.61
N LEU A 496 3.64 55.87 -11.93
CA LEU A 496 3.60 56.04 -10.48
C LEU A 496 2.68 57.20 -10.10
N ASP A 497 1.81 56.97 -9.12
CA ASP A 497 1.06 58.05 -8.47
C ASP A 497 1.79 58.56 -7.21
N ALA A 498 1.22 59.60 -6.56
CA ALA A 498 1.80 60.19 -5.37
C ALA A 498 1.97 59.20 -4.21
N GLU A 499 1.05 58.25 -4.06
CA GLU A 499 1.10 57.28 -2.97
C GLU A 499 2.15 56.18 -3.25
N ASP A 500 2.31 55.78 -4.51
CA ASP A 500 3.38 54.87 -4.93
C ASP A 500 4.76 55.45 -4.65
N ILE A 501 4.99 56.72 -5.01
CA ILE A 501 6.26 57.40 -4.77
C ILE A 501 6.57 57.45 -3.27
N LYS A 502 5.60 57.80 -2.42
CA LYS A 502 5.81 57.77 -0.96
C LYS A 502 6.23 56.39 -0.48
N LYS A 503 5.59 55.31 -0.95
CA LYS A 503 5.94 53.95 -0.53
C LYS A 503 7.36 53.57 -0.99
N LEU A 504 7.73 53.92 -2.22
CA LEU A 504 9.09 53.71 -2.75
C LEU A 504 10.13 54.51 -1.96
N LEU A 505 9.86 55.77 -1.61
CA LEU A 505 10.77 56.58 -0.79
C LEU A 505 10.89 56.06 0.65
N LYS A 506 9.85 55.43 1.21
CA LYS A 506 9.89 54.75 2.53
C LYS A 506 10.56 53.39 2.50
N SER A 507 10.66 52.76 1.33
CA SER A 507 11.25 51.43 1.20
C SER A 507 12.76 51.42 1.47
N GLU A 508 13.32 50.22 1.59
CA GLU A 508 14.75 49.99 1.87
C GLU A 508 15.65 50.12 0.62
N ILE A 509 15.14 50.63 -0.52
CA ILE A 509 15.98 50.85 -1.71
C ILE A 509 17.09 51.87 -1.43
N TYR A 510 18.22 51.69 -2.10
CA TYR A 510 19.35 52.60 -1.96
C TYR A 510 19.01 54.02 -2.38
N MET A 511 19.70 54.98 -1.76
CA MET A 511 19.42 56.40 -1.92
C MET A 511 19.46 56.86 -3.37
N ASN A 512 20.42 56.38 -4.17
CA ASN A 512 20.55 56.72 -5.59
C ASN A 512 19.27 56.39 -6.39
N TYR A 513 18.56 55.31 -6.06
CA TYR A 513 17.29 54.97 -6.69
C TYR A 513 16.17 55.91 -6.25
N LYS A 514 16.15 56.31 -4.97
CA LYS A 514 15.21 57.34 -4.47
C LYS A 514 15.41 58.66 -5.21
N VAL A 515 16.67 59.08 -5.42
CA VAL A 515 17.00 60.27 -6.22
C VAL A 515 16.50 60.12 -7.64
N PHE A 516 16.77 58.97 -8.28
CA PHE A 516 16.32 58.70 -9.64
C PHE A 516 14.79 58.86 -9.76
N ILE A 517 14.02 58.24 -8.86
CA ILE A 517 12.55 58.36 -8.85
C ILE A 517 12.12 59.83 -8.73
N ILE A 518 12.75 60.59 -7.84
CA ILE A 518 12.45 62.01 -7.62
C ILE A 518 12.76 62.86 -8.86
N GLU A 519 13.89 62.61 -9.55
CA GLU A 519 14.29 63.33 -10.76
C GLU A 519 13.33 63.07 -11.95
N HIS A 520 12.69 61.90 -11.96
CA HIS A 520 11.81 61.46 -13.04
C HIS A 520 10.31 61.62 -12.73
N ILE A 521 9.94 62.37 -11.68
CA ILE A 521 8.54 62.77 -11.47
C ILE A 521 8.06 63.60 -12.67
N GLU A 522 6.99 63.17 -13.33
CA GLU A 522 6.48 63.82 -14.54
C GLU A 522 5.28 64.72 -14.27
N ASP A 523 4.34 64.23 -13.45
CA ASP A 523 3.08 64.90 -13.20
C ASP A 523 3.22 65.91 -12.05
N VAL A 524 2.76 67.13 -12.31
CA VAL A 524 2.72 68.21 -11.33
C VAL A 524 1.69 67.92 -10.24
N GLU A 525 0.60 67.23 -10.57
CA GLU A 525 -0.47 66.90 -9.62
C GLU A 525 0.05 66.04 -8.47
N ILE A 526 1.05 65.18 -8.72
CA ILE A 526 1.74 64.38 -7.71
C ILE A 526 2.31 65.25 -6.57
N ILE A 527 2.79 66.46 -6.90
CA ILE A 527 3.48 67.37 -5.98
C ILE A 527 2.50 68.29 -5.24
N SER A 528 1.20 68.19 -5.53
CA SER A 528 0.18 68.85 -4.71
C SER A 528 0.06 68.27 -3.30
N ASP A 529 0.61 67.07 -3.07
CA ASP A 529 0.66 66.42 -1.77
C ASP A 529 1.84 66.97 -0.92
N ASN A 530 1.52 67.83 0.06
CA ASN A 530 2.52 68.42 0.95
C ASN A 530 3.35 67.38 1.71
N TYR A 531 2.77 66.23 2.07
CA TYR A 531 3.50 65.18 2.79
C TYR A 531 4.54 64.51 1.89
N LEU A 532 4.22 64.30 0.60
CA LEU A 532 5.21 63.84 -0.37
C LEU A 532 6.33 64.88 -0.58
N VAL A 533 5.99 66.17 -0.64
CA VAL A 533 7.00 67.25 -0.74
C VAL A 533 7.97 67.19 0.44
N ASP A 534 7.47 67.05 1.67
CA ASP A 534 8.32 66.92 2.86
C ASP A 534 9.26 65.71 2.77
N MET A 535 8.75 64.55 2.34
CA MET A 535 9.58 63.35 2.13
C MET A 535 10.65 63.54 1.04
N ILE A 536 10.30 64.24 -0.05
CA ILE A 536 11.26 64.62 -1.09
C ILE A 536 12.34 65.54 -0.49
N MET A 537 11.97 66.51 0.35
CA MET A 537 12.92 67.41 1.00
C MET A 537 13.87 66.67 1.93
N GLU A 538 13.35 65.72 2.73
CA GLU A 538 14.17 64.85 3.58
C GLU A 538 15.19 64.07 2.75
N CYS A 539 14.76 63.53 1.60
CA CYS A 539 15.66 62.80 0.72
C CYS A 539 16.75 63.72 0.11
N ILE A 540 16.40 64.93 -0.28
CA ILE A 540 17.33 65.84 -0.99
C ILE A 540 18.30 66.57 -0.03
N MET A 541 18.02 66.60 1.28
CA MET A 541 18.78 67.40 2.24
C MET A 541 20.30 67.12 2.18
N GLU A 542 20.68 65.84 2.14
CA GLU A 542 22.08 65.38 2.15
C GLU A 542 22.70 65.24 0.75
N ILE A 543 21.96 65.55 -0.32
CA ILE A 543 22.41 65.36 -1.71
C ILE A 543 23.02 66.64 -2.27
N ASP A 544 24.25 66.61 -2.77
CA ASP A 544 24.91 67.82 -3.28
C ASP A 544 24.21 68.47 -4.49
N LYS A 545 23.77 67.66 -5.46
CA LYS A 545 23.13 68.11 -6.70
C LYS A 545 22.00 67.18 -7.11
N ILE A 546 20.95 67.75 -7.68
CA ILE A 546 19.81 67.01 -8.22
C ILE A 546 19.33 67.69 -9.51
N LYS A 547 18.73 66.92 -10.41
CA LYS A 547 18.15 67.41 -11.66
C LYS A 547 16.64 67.17 -11.70
N LEU A 548 15.90 68.02 -10.99
CA LEU A 548 14.43 68.05 -11.11
C LEU A 548 14.02 68.67 -12.45
N LYS A 549 12.89 68.21 -13.00
CA LYS A 549 12.25 68.89 -14.15
C LYS A 549 11.84 70.31 -13.74
N ASP A 550 11.99 71.27 -14.65
CA ASP A 550 11.79 72.70 -14.35
C ASP A 550 10.41 73.01 -13.76
N VAL A 551 9.37 72.38 -14.31
CA VAL A 551 7.96 72.56 -13.88
C VAL A 551 7.75 72.01 -12.46
N ILE A 552 8.36 70.87 -12.15
CA ILE A 552 8.32 70.25 -10.82
C ILE A 552 9.01 71.14 -9.80
N LEU A 553 10.23 71.59 -10.09
CA LEU A 553 10.99 72.49 -9.24
C LEU A 553 10.24 73.81 -8.99
N GLU A 554 9.63 74.40 -10.02
CA GLU A 554 8.84 75.62 -9.89
C GLU A 554 7.65 75.44 -8.94
N ASN A 555 6.92 74.33 -9.04
CA ASN A 555 5.77 74.07 -8.16
C ASN A 555 6.19 73.81 -6.71
N ILE A 556 7.28 73.09 -6.47
CA ILE A 556 7.85 72.94 -5.14
C ILE A 556 8.28 74.29 -4.56
N ILE A 557 8.88 75.18 -5.36
CA ILE A 557 9.28 76.52 -4.88
C ILE A 557 8.05 77.42 -4.62
N LYS A 558 6.94 77.23 -5.34
CA LYS A 558 5.67 77.94 -5.09
C LYS A 558 4.98 77.50 -3.80
N SER A 559 5.19 76.26 -3.34
CA SER A 559 4.54 75.75 -2.13
C SER A 559 5.02 76.48 -0.86
N ASP A 560 4.32 76.25 0.25
CA ASP A 560 4.58 76.90 1.55
C ASP A 560 5.74 76.25 2.30
N ILE A 561 6.90 76.15 1.65
CA ILE A 561 8.15 75.69 2.27
C ILE A 561 9.00 76.85 2.75
N HIS A 562 9.82 76.63 3.78
CA HIS A 562 10.66 77.66 4.36
C HIS A 562 11.62 78.29 3.32
N LEU A 563 11.82 79.61 3.36
CA LEU A 563 12.65 80.36 2.40
C LEU A 563 14.05 79.76 2.21
N LYS A 564 14.67 79.31 3.30
CA LYS A 564 15.99 78.64 3.27
C LYS A 564 15.97 77.39 2.38
N THR A 565 14.90 76.59 2.46
CA THR A 565 14.69 75.38 1.66
C THR A 565 14.50 75.70 0.18
N LYS A 566 13.74 76.77 -0.15
CA LYS A 566 13.59 77.25 -1.52
C LYS A 566 14.94 77.60 -2.17
N VAL A 567 15.78 78.33 -1.44
CA VAL A 567 17.13 78.72 -1.92
C VAL A 567 18.05 77.50 -2.02
N MET A 568 17.98 76.57 -1.07
CA MET A 568 18.72 75.31 -1.11
C MET A 568 18.38 74.48 -2.35
N LEU A 569 17.09 74.29 -2.65
CA LEU A 569 16.62 73.56 -3.84
C LEU A 569 17.12 74.21 -5.13
N LEU A 570 17.00 75.54 -5.23
CA LEU A 570 17.51 76.29 -6.38
C LEU A 570 19.00 76.05 -6.58
N ASN A 571 19.78 76.07 -5.49
CA ASN A 571 21.22 75.81 -5.55
C ASN A 571 21.55 74.39 -6.00
N LYS A 572 20.83 73.37 -5.52
CA LYS A 572 21.08 71.97 -5.87
C LYS A 572 20.75 71.65 -7.33
N ASN A 573 19.83 72.42 -7.94
CA ASN A 573 19.43 72.27 -9.35
C ASN A 573 20.13 73.26 -10.30
N ILE A 574 20.85 74.26 -9.81
CA ILE A 574 21.35 75.40 -10.61
C ILE A 574 22.17 74.99 -11.84
N ASP A 575 22.83 73.84 -11.79
CA ASP A 575 23.68 73.34 -12.86
C ASP A 575 22.89 72.91 -14.09
N SER A 576 21.68 72.37 -13.91
CA SER A 576 20.79 72.01 -15.02
C SER A 576 19.95 73.18 -15.55
N LEU A 577 19.82 74.26 -14.77
CA LEU A 577 18.98 75.40 -15.12
C LEU A 577 19.68 76.38 -16.08
N ASP A 578 18.90 76.95 -16.99
CA ASP A 578 19.27 78.10 -17.78
C ASP A 578 18.96 79.43 -17.07
N LYS A 579 19.38 80.55 -17.67
CA LYS A 579 19.19 81.89 -17.09
C LYS A 579 17.71 82.25 -16.96
N ASN A 580 16.88 81.90 -17.94
CA ASN A 580 15.46 82.27 -18.00
C ASN A 580 14.69 81.56 -16.88
N ILE A 581 14.88 80.24 -16.74
CA ILE A 581 14.25 79.44 -15.70
C ILE A 581 14.77 79.86 -14.33
N THR A 582 16.09 80.06 -14.18
CA THR A 582 16.68 80.53 -12.92
C THR A 582 16.06 81.86 -12.48
N PHE A 583 15.92 82.82 -13.39
CA PHE A 583 15.31 84.12 -13.09
C PHE A 583 13.81 84.00 -12.79
N LYS A 584 13.10 83.11 -13.49
CA LYS A 584 11.70 82.78 -13.17
C LYS A 584 11.58 82.27 -11.73
N LEU A 585 12.42 81.32 -11.31
CA LEU A 585 12.40 80.77 -9.96
C LEU A 585 12.78 81.81 -8.90
N LEU A 586 13.76 82.68 -9.16
CA LEU A 586 14.09 83.80 -8.26
C LEU A 586 12.92 84.77 -8.08
N ASN A 587 12.15 85.01 -9.14
CA ASN A 587 10.91 85.80 -9.06
C ASN A 587 9.82 85.11 -8.25
N VAL A 588 9.69 83.78 -8.35
CA VAL A 588 8.76 82.98 -7.53
C VAL A 588 9.16 83.01 -6.05
N ILE A 589 10.46 82.96 -5.72
CA ILE A 589 10.95 83.10 -4.34
C ILE A 589 10.58 84.48 -3.78
N GLY A 590 10.67 85.53 -4.61
CA GLY A 590 10.21 86.88 -4.29
C GLY A 590 11.15 87.69 -3.38
N GLY A 591 10.71 88.91 -3.04
CA GLY A 591 11.45 89.84 -2.19
C GLY A 591 12.82 90.24 -2.78
N LYS A 592 13.88 90.11 -1.98
CA LYS A 592 15.24 90.48 -2.44
C LYS A 592 15.81 89.51 -3.49
N TYR A 593 15.19 88.34 -3.68
CA TYR A 593 15.60 87.37 -4.70
C TYR A 593 15.09 87.76 -6.08
N SER A 594 13.84 88.28 -6.19
CA SER A 594 13.31 88.82 -7.44
C SER A 594 14.11 90.03 -7.93
N ASP A 595 14.63 90.85 -7.01
CA ASP A 595 15.48 91.99 -7.38
C ASP A 595 16.74 91.56 -8.16
N ILE A 596 17.23 90.33 -7.99
CA ILE A 596 18.42 89.81 -8.70
C ILE A 596 18.17 89.75 -10.21
N THR A 597 16.91 89.62 -10.66
CA THR A 597 16.57 89.56 -12.08
C THR A 597 16.54 90.95 -12.73
N ASN A 598 16.58 92.03 -11.93
CA ASN A 598 16.56 93.40 -12.42
C ASN A 598 17.98 93.91 -12.69
N TYR A 599 18.27 94.29 -13.94
CA TYR A 599 19.55 94.91 -14.28
C TYR A 599 19.76 96.21 -13.51
N SER A 600 20.99 96.47 -13.08
CA SER A 600 21.41 97.59 -12.22
C SER A 600 20.90 97.56 -10.76
N SER A 601 20.20 96.51 -10.34
CA SER A 601 19.87 96.28 -8.93
C SER A 601 21.08 95.80 -8.12
N LYS A 602 21.01 96.01 -6.81
CA LYS A 602 22.05 95.58 -5.86
C LYS A 602 21.45 94.96 -4.59
N PRO A 603 20.68 93.85 -4.68
CA PRO A 603 20.00 93.30 -3.51
C PRO A 603 20.97 92.77 -2.45
N LEU A 604 20.57 92.90 -1.18
CA LEU A 604 21.34 92.47 0.00
C LEU A 604 20.65 91.28 0.68
N LEU A 605 21.08 90.06 0.37
CA LEU A 605 20.56 88.83 0.97
C LEU A 605 21.08 88.64 2.39
N ASN A 606 20.35 87.90 3.23
CA ASN A 606 20.81 87.59 4.59
C ASN A 606 22.09 86.73 4.54
N ASN A 607 22.98 86.93 5.51
CA ASN A 607 24.22 86.16 5.60
C ASN A 607 23.95 84.74 6.15
N ASN A 608 23.71 83.79 5.24
CA ASN A 608 23.60 82.36 5.54
C ASN A 608 24.31 81.53 4.47
N HIS A 609 24.48 80.24 4.76
CA HIS A 609 25.21 79.31 3.89
C HIS A 609 24.56 79.22 2.49
N GLU A 610 23.24 79.10 2.43
CA GLU A 610 22.48 78.90 1.18
C GLU A 610 22.59 80.11 0.25
N ASN A 611 22.49 81.33 0.79
CA ASN A 611 22.64 82.55 0.01
C ASN A 611 24.08 82.76 -0.50
N LYS A 612 25.08 82.30 0.26
CA LYS A 612 26.49 82.35 -0.17
C LYS A 612 26.75 81.38 -1.31
N VAL A 613 26.20 80.17 -1.22
CA VAL A 613 26.22 79.18 -2.30
C VAL A 613 25.49 79.72 -3.53
N LEU A 614 24.33 80.36 -3.35
CA LEU A 614 23.56 80.99 -4.45
C LEU A 614 24.37 82.07 -5.17
N ALA A 615 24.97 83.00 -4.42
CA ALA A 615 25.79 84.07 -5.00
C ALA A 615 26.95 83.51 -5.82
N LYS A 616 27.63 82.47 -5.29
CA LYS A 616 28.72 81.77 -5.99
C LYS A 616 28.22 81.08 -7.27
N ASN A 617 27.11 80.35 -7.19
CA ASN A 617 26.55 79.60 -8.33
C ASN A 617 26.07 80.54 -9.45
N LEU A 618 25.34 81.61 -9.11
CA LEU A 618 24.90 82.62 -10.06
C LEU A 618 26.09 83.32 -10.75
N LYS A 619 27.18 83.56 -10.00
CA LYS A 619 28.39 84.14 -10.57
C LYS A 619 29.11 83.16 -11.50
N ASN A 620 29.23 81.89 -11.11
CA ASN A 620 29.85 80.84 -11.93
C ASN A 620 29.11 80.64 -13.26
N LYS A 621 27.77 80.75 -13.24
CA LYS A 621 26.91 80.70 -14.44
C LYS A 621 26.90 82.02 -15.25
N ASN A 622 27.62 83.06 -14.81
CA ASN A 622 27.61 84.40 -15.40
C ASN A 622 26.24 85.08 -15.40
N TYR A 623 25.34 84.75 -14.48
CA TYR A 623 24.02 85.37 -14.36
C TYR A 623 24.06 86.71 -13.62
N ILE A 624 25.12 86.94 -12.82
CA ILE A 624 25.38 88.19 -12.10
C ILE A 624 26.79 88.72 -12.39
N SER A 625 27.03 90.01 -12.14
CA SER A 625 28.33 90.65 -12.42
C SER A 625 29.38 90.33 -11.35
N SER A 626 29.03 90.40 -10.07
CA SER A 626 29.87 90.00 -8.93
C SER A 626 29.02 89.89 -7.65
N TRP A 627 29.64 89.43 -6.56
CA TRP A 627 29.02 89.45 -5.23
C TRP A 627 30.08 89.76 -4.16
N SER A 628 29.64 90.27 -3.01
CA SER A 628 30.53 90.60 -1.88
C SER A 628 29.84 90.35 -0.54
N GLU A 629 30.61 89.95 0.47
CA GLU A 629 30.12 89.84 1.85
C GLU A 629 30.22 91.21 2.54
N GLU A 630 29.09 91.70 3.04
CA GLU A 630 28.97 92.94 3.82
C GLU A 630 28.59 92.62 5.27
N LYS A 631 28.77 93.58 6.19
CA LYS A 631 28.50 93.42 7.63
C LYS A 631 27.10 92.88 7.96
N PHE A 632 26.11 93.16 7.11
CA PHE A 632 24.71 92.82 7.33
C PHE A 632 24.13 91.82 6.31
N GLY A 633 24.94 91.28 5.40
CA GLY A 633 24.42 90.39 4.35
C GLY A 633 25.37 90.11 3.19
N ILE A 634 24.85 89.42 2.18
CA ILE A 634 25.55 89.10 0.93
C ILE A 634 24.99 90.01 -0.17
N ARG A 635 25.83 90.89 -0.70
CA ARG A 635 25.47 91.83 -1.76
C ARG A 635 25.63 91.15 -3.12
N ILE A 636 24.57 91.16 -3.92
CA ILE A 636 24.60 90.71 -5.32
C ILE A 636 24.69 91.95 -6.23
N ASN A 637 25.67 92.00 -7.12
CA ASN A 637 25.76 93.03 -8.16
C ASN A 637 25.25 92.44 -9.48
N THR A 638 24.15 92.96 -10.02
CA THR A 638 23.63 92.54 -11.34
C THR A 638 24.35 93.27 -12.47
N TYR A 639 24.13 92.86 -13.72
CA TYR A 639 24.68 93.58 -14.88
C TYR A 639 23.91 94.87 -15.14
N GLN A 640 24.54 95.84 -15.81
CA GLN A 640 23.90 97.13 -16.13
C GLN A 640 22.88 97.02 -17.26
N LYS A 641 23.05 96.04 -18.15
CA LYS A 641 22.16 95.70 -19.27
C LYS A 641 22.23 94.20 -19.53
N GLU A 642 21.23 93.68 -20.23
CA GLU A 642 21.20 92.30 -20.69
C GLU A 642 22.44 91.95 -21.51
N LYS A 643 23.08 90.82 -21.15
CA LYS A 643 24.21 90.22 -21.85
C LYS A 643 23.75 88.96 -22.53
#